data_AF-A0A150PB05-F1
#
_entry.id   AF-A0A150PB05-F1
#
_cell.length_a   1.000
_cell.length_b   1.000
_cell.length_c   1.000
_cell.angle_alpha   90.00
_cell.angle_beta   90.00
_cell.angle_gamma   90.00
#
_symmetry.space_group_name_H-M   'P 1'
#
loop_
_entity.id
_entity.type
_entity.pdbx_description
1 polymer ?
#
loop_
_entity_poly.entity_id
_entity_poly.type
_entity_poly.pdbx_seq_one_letter_code
_entity_poly.pdbx_strand_id
1 'polypeptide(L)'
;MTARAEFNYCVKVKVSGLSPGTTYYYRFYYTTGQGCFSSRVGRTKTAPAPDADVPVRFAFVSCQDYAGRYFNALAALANQPIDFVVHLGDYIHETTGDPTSQPPAPERKVALSDVNGAIALTSADDVAYHAARSLNNYRELYRTYRSDRALQRVHERFPVIAIWDDHEFSDDCHGATATYFNGREQETDELRRKAANQAWFEYMPVDYRAGDDFRYDRSAEYPEDISIYRDFTFGRHVHLVMTDLRSYRADHVIPEDAFPGKIVVNEPALVALLGGVPPYASPYVADIDDDQYRIYRDMLEEIAPTFGFDPSFGYKQGEGPRIISATFINEIVAKLNEQREEEDQLPLIDNTTLGFLEDGISYADLGKTDYFSALGSRYLVAKDAFDAVSQLAGDAQVMGEAQKAWFKDTINTSESTWTVWGNSCCLSQLAIDLTPSSDEPIEPWRYYLRCDGWDGFRAERNEVIAALAERGNAVAITGDLHAFLAGTPAVDTAPTTKIVEFVGAAIAASPLRATLEKQVASHPLLKDDPIARNIAAELEDYLVDRDLKTNPQLAFCKPDGNGFCIAEANADEFVVTMHMLPESALATPLYEEADAAALEEQITIERFKTVKTAPGEPPALFQDEGGTWQKLNPATEGQDP
;
A
#
# COMPACT_ATOMS: atom_id res chain seq x y z
N MET A 1 -7.17 -18.22 34.21
CA MET A 1 -6.77 -18.18 32.78
C MET A 1 -5.76 -19.29 32.52
N THR A 2 -5.79 -19.88 31.33
CA THR A 2 -4.87 -20.98 30.96
C THR A 2 -4.22 -20.60 29.64
N ALA A 3 -2.90 -20.51 29.61
CA ALA A 3 -2.14 -20.39 28.37
C ALA A 3 -2.17 -21.74 27.65
N ARG A 4 -2.90 -21.82 26.54
CA ARG A 4 -3.12 -23.10 25.83
C ARG A 4 -2.10 -23.25 24.70
N ALA A 5 -1.59 -24.47 24.54
CA ALA A 5 -0.66 -24.81 23.45
C ALA A 5 -1.27 -24.52 22.07
N GLU A 6 -2.59 -24.69 21.93
CA GLU A 6 -3.30 -24.42 20.69
C GLU A 6 -3.14 -22.96 20.23
N PHE A 7 -2.96 -22.00 21.14
CA PHE A 7 -2.75 -20.56 20.84
C PHE A 7 -1.31 -20.11 21.14
N ASN A 8 -0.36 -21.03 20.98
CA ASN A 8 1.06 -20.82 21.28
C ASN A 8 1.35 -20.23 22.67
N TYR A 9 0.53 -20.58 23.65
CA TYR A 9 0.60 -20.06 25.02
C TYR A 9 0.44 -18.53 25.14
N CYS A 10 -0.03 -17.85 24.09
CA CYS A 10 -0.47 -16.47 24.19
C CYS A 10 -1.71 -16.37 25.08
N VAL A 11 -1.80 -15.29 25.86
CA VAL A 11 -2.90 -15.03 26.79
C VAL A 11 -3.47 -13.66 26.47
N LYS A 12 -4.79 -13.61 26.33
CA LYS A 12 -5.57 -12.38 26.16
C LYS A 12 -6.54 -12.25 27.33
N VAL A 13 -6.66 -11.04 27.88
CA VAL A 13 -7.55 -10.76 29.00
C VAL A 13 -8.23 -9.41 28.76
N LYS A 14 -9.56 -9.42 28.75
CA LYS A 14 -10.37 -8.21 28.76
C LYS A 14 -10.63 -7.82 30.21
N VAL A 15 -10.13 -6.65 30.61
CA VAL A 15 -10.34 -6.10 31.95
C VAL A 15 -11.37 -4.98 31.84
N SER A 16 -12.54 -5.18 32.45
CA SER A 16 -13.66 -4.22 32.44
C SER A 16 -13.84 -3.54 33.80
N GLY A 17 -14.72 -2.53 33.87
CA GLY A 17 -14.98 -1.78 35.10
C GLY A 17 -13.88 -0.82 35.53
N LEU A 18 -13.01 -0.42 34.59
CA LEU A 18 -11.95 0.57 34.81
C LEU A 18 -12.50 1.99 34.67
N SER A 19 -11.89 2.94 35.38
CA SER A 19 -12.22 4.36 35.25
C SER A 19 -11.76 4.90 33.89
N PRO A 20 -12.54 5.77 33.22
CA PRO A 20 -12.12 6.41 31.96
C PRO A 20 -10.89 7.31 32.13
N GLY A 21 -10.13 7.52 31.06
CA GLY A 21 -8.97 8.44 31.01
C GLY A 21 -7.86 8.14 32.03
N THR A 22 -7.79 6.92 32.55
CA THR A 22 -6.98 6.58 33.73
C THR A 22 -5.83 5.66 33.35
N THR A 23 -4.64 5.98 33.83
CA THR A 23 -3.45 5.13 33.69
C THR A 23 -3.50 3.98 34.69
N TYR A 24 -3.37 2.76 34.18
CA TYR A 24 -3.26 1.53 34.97
C TYR A 24 -1.92 0.83 34.70
N TYR A 25 -1.47 0.07 35.70
CA TYR A 25 -0.32 -0.81 35.57
C TYR A 25 -0.79 -2.26 35.69
N TYR A 26 -0.18 -3.14 34.89
CA TYR A 26 -0.51 -4.55 34.87
C TYR A 26 0.75 -5.41 34.81
N ARG A 27 0.63 -6.66 35.27
CA ARG A 27 1.65 -7.71 35.10
C ARG A 27 0.98 -9.07 35.17
N PHE A 28 1.61 -10.04 34.54
CA PHE A 28 1.19 -11.43 34.59
C PHE A 28 2.07 -12.21 35.57
N TYR A 29 1.46 -13.09 36.34
CA TYR A 29 2.15 -14.10 37.14
C TYR A 29 1.84 -15.47 36.57
N TYR A 30 2.88 -16.29 36.39
CA TYR A 30 2.72 -17.65 35.93
C TYR A 30 3.59 -18.59 36.76
N THR A 31 3.07 -19.78 37.04
CA THR A 31 3.77 -20.81 37.81
C THR A 31 4.09 -21.97 36.89
N THR A 32 5.34 -22.43 36.93
CA THR A 32 5.81 -23.63 36.24
C THR A 32 6.32 -24.63 37.28
N GLY A 33 6.73 -25.83 36.86
CA GLY A 33 7.43 -26.77 37.73
C GLY A 33 8.76 -26.24 38.30
N GLN A 34 9.24 -25.09 37.82
CA GLN A 34 10.48 -24.44 38.24
C GLN A 34 10.26 -23.24 39.18
N GLY A 35 9.00 -22.85 39.47
CA GLY A 35 8.68 -21.74 40.38
C GLY A 35 7.62 -20.78 39.85
N CYS A 36 7.45 -19.67 40.56
CA CYS A 36 6.56 -18.57 40.17
C CYS A 36 7.37 -17.43 39.55
N PHE A 37 6.96 -16.99 38.37
CA PHE A 37 7.61 -15.95 37.59
C PHE A 37 6.64 -14.79 37.34
N SER A 38 7.18 -13.59 37.12
CA SER A 38 6.41 -12.41 36.77
C SER A 38 6.86 -11.82 35.44
N SER A 39 5.92 -11.34 34.63
CA SER A 39 6.24 -10.49 33.49
C SER A 39 6.84 -9.16 33.95
N ARG A 40 7.39 -8.40 32.99
CA ARG A 40 7.63 -6.96 33.17
C ARG A 40 6.30 -6.25 33.48
N VAL A 41 6.39 -5.11 34.17
CA VAL A 41 5.22 -4.27 34.47
C VAL A 41 4.87 -3.49 33.21
N GLY A 42 3.67 -3.73 32.69
CA GLY A 42 3.09 -2.92 31.63
C GLY A 42 2.28 -1.76 32.21
N ARG A 43 2.07 -0.75 31.37
CA ARG A 43 1.25 0.43 31.60
C ARG A 43 0.25 0.54 30.45
N THR A 44 -0.99 0.89 30.78
CA THR A 44 -2.04 1.17 29.79
C THR A 44 -2.83 2.41 30.23
N LYS A 45 -3.57 3.02 29.32
CA LYS A 45 -4.47 4.14 29.60
C LYS A 45 -5.84 3.83 28.98
N THR A 46 -6.90 3.93 29.76
CA THR A 46 -8.27 3.82 29.24
C THR A 46 -8.63 5.08 28.44
N ALA A 47 -9.46 4.93 27.40
CA ALA A 47 -9.99 6.06 26.66
C ALA A 47 -10.71 7.05 27.61
N PRO A 48 -10.66 8.37 27.35
CA PRO A 48 -11.50 9.34 28.06
C PRO A 48 -12.98 8.97 27.95
N ALA A 49 -13.80 9.44 28.89
CA ALA A 49 -15.26 9.29 28.77
C ALA A 49 -15.75 9.96 27.46
N PRO A 50 -16.78 9.45 26.77
CA PRO A 50 -17.20 9.99 25.46
C PRO A 50 -17.56 11.49 25.47
N ASP A 51 -18.00 12.02 26.61
CA ASP A 51 -18.34 13.43 26.81
C ASP A 51 -17.17 14.29 27.33
N ALA A 52 -15.99 13.71 27.54
CA ALA A 52 -14.81 14.43 28.03
C ALA A 52 -14.25 15.38 26.97
N ASP A 53 -14.13 16.65 27.34
CA ASP A 53 -13.55 17.73 26.55
C ASP A 53 -12.04 17.84 26.85
N VAL A 54 -11.27 16.88 26.34
CA VAL A 54 -9.82 16.77 26.58
C VAL A 54 -9.09 16.46 25.29
N PRO A 55 -7.89 17.03 25.05
CA PRO A 55 -7.11 16.71 23.88
C PRO A 55 -6.72 15.23 23.86
N VAL A 56 -6.65 14.65 22.67
CA VAL A 56 -6.26 13.25 22.44
C VAL A 56 -4.92 13.23 21.73
N ARG A 57 -3.94 12.50 22.27
CA ARG A 57 -2.57 12.43 21.72
C ARG A 57 -2.21 10.99 21.42
N PHE A 58 -1.92 10.64 20.18
CA PHE A 58 -1.59 9.27 19.80
C PHE A 58 -0.50 9.23 18.74
N ALA A 59 0.22 8.12 18.64
CA ALA A 59 1.14 7.89 17.54
C ALA A 59 0.49 6.99 16.47
N PHE A 60 0.91 7.12 15.22
CA PHE A 60 0.62 6.14 14.18
C PHE A 60 1.90 5.70 13.46
N VAL A 61 1.97 4.40 13.15
CA VAL A 61 3.17 3.71 12.66
C VAL A 61 2.80 2.55 11.72
N SER A 62 3.74 2.12 10.87
CA SER A 62 3.65 0.93 10.02
C SER A 62 5.04 0.41 9.63
N CYS A 63 5.09 -0.72 8.92
CA CYS A 63 6.24 -1.20 8.14
C CYS A 63 7.55 -1.30 8.94
N GLN A 64 7.60 -2.29 9.83
CA GLN A 64 8.72 -2.52 10.74
C GLN A 64 9.54 -3.77 10.36
N ASP A 65 9.97 -3.91 9.10
CA ASP A 65 10.76 -5.08 8.68
C ASP A 65 11.99 -5.29 9.59
N TYR A 66 12.10 -6.51 10.12
CA TYR A 66 13.07 -6.88 11.14
C TYR A 66 14.46 -7.15 10.56
N ALA A 67 14.52 -7.73 9.36
CA ALA A 67 15.80 -8.16 8.80
C ALA A 67 16.71 -6.94 8.56
N GLY A 68 18.02 -7.05 8.77
CA GLY A 68 18.95 -5.95 8.48
C GLY A 68 18.89 -4.69 9.37
N ARG A 69 17.78 -4.40 10.05
CA ARG A 69 17.45 -3.07 10.60
C ARG A 69 17.05 -3.09 12.07
N TYR A 70 17.32 -2.00 12.78
CA TYR A 70 16.97 -1.80 14.18
C TYR A 70 15.82 -0.79 14.34
N PHE A 71 14.92 -1.04 15.29
CA PHE A 71 13.72 -0.26 15.57
C PHE A 71 13.98 0.98 16.43
N ASN A 72 14.98 1.78 16.05
CA ASN A 72 15.36 3.00 16.76
C ASN A 72 14.22 4.03 16.82
N ALA A 73 13.39 4.09 15.77
CA ALA A 73 12.15 4.86 15.76
C ALA A 73 11.21 4.48 16.92
N LEU A 74 11.02 3.18 17.20
CA LEU A 74 10.22 2.72 18.33
C LEU A 74 10.86 3.02 19.68
N ALA A 75 12.19 3.03 19.77
CA ALA A 75 12.90 3.43 20.98
C ALA A 75 12.62 4.90 21.33
N ALA A 76 12.61 5.78 20.33
CA ALA A 76 12.22 7.18 20.49
C ALA A 76 10.73 7.35 20.79
N LEU A 77 9.84 6.66 20.07
CA LEU A 77 8.39 6.68 20.31
C LEU A 77 8.04 6.24 21.74
N ALA A 78 8.76 5.23 22.27
CA ALA A 78 8.57 4.75 23.63
C ALA A 78 8.80 5.81 24.71
N ASN A 79 9.35 6.99 24.39
CA ASN A 79 9.54 8.08 25.35
C ASN A 79 8.49 9.20 25.22
N GLN A 80 7.63 9.15 24.20
CA GLN A 80 6.68 10.22 23.89
C GLN A 80 5.51 10.28 24.88
N PRO A 81 4.95 11.49 25.14
CA PRO A 81 3.80 11.69 26.03
C PRO A 81 2.48 11.48 25.30
N ILE A 82 2.26 10.26 24.78
CA ILE A 82 1.05 9.86 24.05
C ILE A 82 0.15 8.93 24.88
N ASP A 83 -1.10 8.81 24.46
CA ASP A 83 -2.14 8.01 25.11
C ASP A 83 -2.18 6.57 24.58
N PHE A 84 -2.02 6.40 23.27
CA PHE A 84 -2.06 5.10 22.57
C PHE A 84 -1.28 5.14 21.25
N VAL A 85 -1.08 3.97 20.65
CA VAL A 85 -0.44 3.80 19.33
C VAL A 85 -1.42 3.15 18.36
N VAL A 86 -1.49 3.66 17.14
CA VAL A 86 -2.18 3.06 16.00
C VAL A 86 -1.13 2.39 15.10
N HIS A 87 -1.30 1.10 14.82
CA HIS A 87 -0.45 0.37 13.88
C HIS A 87 -1.24 0.09 12.60
N LEU A 88 -0.77 0.61 11.47
CA LEU A 88 -1.52 0.66 10.22
C LEU A 88 -1.25 -0.52 9.28
N GLY A 89 -0.27 -1.36 9.58
CA GLY A 89 0.05 -2.55 8.79
C GLY A 89 1.52 -2.92 8.88
N ASP A 90 1.86 -4.11 8.39
CA ASP A 90 3.23 -4.61 8.29
C ASP A 90 3.96 -4.66 9.63
N TYR A 91 3.25 -5.18 10.63
CA TYR A 91 3.81 -5.49 11.93
C TYR A 91 4.87 -6.59 11.82
N ILE A 92 4.70 -7.50 10.86
CA ILE A 92 5.70 -8.46 10.43
C ILE A 92 5.89 -8.34 8.91
N HIS A 93 7.00 -8.88 8.40
CA HIS A 93 7.11 -9.33 7.01
C HIS A 93 7.17 -10.85 6.99
N GLU A 94 6.53 -11.45 6.00
CA GLU A 94 6.28 -12.88 5.86
C GLU A 94 7.52 -13.68 5.42
N THR A 95 8.62 -13.01 5.08
CA THR A 95 9.82 -13.64 4.52
C THR A 95 10.99 -13.75 5.51
N THR A 96 11.98 -14.57 5.19
CA THR A 96 13.26 -14.66 5.93
C THR A 96 14.23 -13.52 5.61
N GLY A 97 13.74 -12.42 5.05
CA GLY A 97 14.53 -11.30 4.53
C GLY A 97 14.65 -11.39 3.02
N ASP A 98 13.79 -10.67 2.31
CA ASP A 98 13.87 -10.52 0.86
C ASP A 98 15.10 -9.64 0.50
N PRO A 99 16.08 -10.18 -0.23
CA PRO A 99 17.29 -9.45 -0.59
C PRO A 99 17.03 -8.31 -1.58
N THR A 100 15.87 -8.27 -2.26
CA THR A 100 15.43 -7.17 -3.13
C THR A 100 14.85 -6.00 -2.32
N SER A 101 14.32 -6.24 -1.13
CA SER A 101 13.76 -5.20 -0.25
C SER A 101 14.84 -4.47 0.55
N GLN A 102 15.73 -5.20 1.23
CA GLN A 102 16.72 -4.57 2.11
C GLN A 102 18.00 -5.41 2.29
N PRO A 103 19.14 -4.76 2.57
CA PRO A 103 20.40 -5.46 2.75
C PRO A 103 20.38 -6.34 4.02
N PRO A 104 20.88 -7.58 3.97
CA PRO A 104 20.93 -8.44 5.14
C PRO A 104 21.97 -7.95 6.15
N ALA A 105 21.69 -8.11 7.46
CA ALA A 105 22.69 -7.93 8.52
C ALA A 105 22.89 -9.23 9.32
N PRO A 106 24.14 -9.55 9.75
CA PRO A 106 24.44 -10.79 10.47
C PRO A 106 23.58 -11.01 11.73
N GLU A 107 23.31 -9.95 12.49
CA GLU A 107 22.67 -9.98 13.81
C GLU A 107 21.15 -9.75 13.76
N ARG A 108 20.62 -9.33 12.62
CA ARG A 108 19.20 -9.03 12.39
C ARG A 108 18.63 -9.93 11.31
N LYS A 109 18.31 -11.16 11.69
CA LYS A 109 17.81 -12.21 10.77
C LYS A 109 16.52 -12.81 11.27
N VAL A 110 15.69 -13.19 10.31
CA VAL A 110 14.52 -14.03 10.50
C VAL A 110 14.89 -15.45 10.09
N ALA A 111 14.49 -16.44 10.89
CA ALA A 111 14.72 -17.84 10.59
C ALA A 111 13.45 -18.65 10.84
N LEU A 112 13.12 -19.54 9.90
CA LEU A 112 12.02 -20.49 10.01
C LEU A 112 12.60 -21.86 10.33
N SER A 113 12.07 -22.56 11.34
CA SER A 113 12.55 -23.90 11.70
C SER A 113 12.00 -24.97 10.76
N ASP A 114 10.77 -24.78 10.27
CA ASP A 114 10.14 -25.63 9.27
C ASP A 114 10.29 -25.00 7.88
N VAL A 115 11.46 -25.20 7.28
CA VAL A 115 11.80 -24.71 5.93
C VAL A 115 11.05 -25.50 4.85
N ASN A 116 10.83 -26.80 5.06
CA ASN A 116 10.10 -27.64 4.11
C ASN A 116 8.60 -27.27 4.02
N GLY A 117 8.04 -26.76 5.12
CA GLY A 117 6.68 -26.22 5.18
C GLY A 117 6.56 -24.75 4.75
N ALA A 118 7.66 -24.10 4.33
CA ALA A 118 7.69 -22.74 3.82
C ALA A 118 7.66 -22.71 2.28
N ILE A 119 7.45 -21.53 1.69
CA ILE A 119 7.57 -21.31 0.24
C ILE A 119 9.01 -20.91 -0.06
N ALA A 120 9.69 -21.66 -0.94
CA ALA A 120 11.03 -21.31 -1.39
C ALA A 120 10.95 -20.24 -2.48
N LEU A 121 11.73 -19.17 -2.32
CA LEU A 121 11.82 -18.06 -3.24
C LEU A 121 13.29 -17.79 -3.58
N THR A 122 13.52 -17.21 -4.75
CA THR A 122 14.86 -16.88 -5.25
C THR A 122 14.81 -15.49 -5.87
N SER A 123 15.73 -14.62 -5.48
CA SER A 123 15.85 -13.29 -6.08
C SER A 123 16.44 -13.34 -7.49
N ALA A 124 16.40 -12.21 -8.20
CA ALA A 124 17.04 -12.09 -9.53
C ALA A 124 18.56 -12.34 -9.50
N ASP A 125 19.21 -12.18 -8.34
CA ASP A 125 20.65 -12.44 -8.13
C ASP A 125 20.94 -13.86 -7.60
N ASP A 126 20.01 -14.82 -7.79
CA ASP A 126 20.11 -16.21 -7.34
C ASP A 126 20.27 -16.39 -5.82
N VAL A 127 19.78 -15.43 -5.03
CA VAL A 127 19.81 -15.53 -3.56
C VAL A 127 18.52 -16.19 -3.07
N ALA A 128 18.66 -17.38 -2.47
CA ALA A 128 17.54 -18.13 -1.91
C ALA A 128 17.06 -17.56 -0.57
N TYR A 129 15.75 -17.45 -0.42
CA TYR A 129 15.05 -17.06 0.82
C TYR A 129 13.70 -17.80 0.90
N HIS A 130 12.95 -17.61 1.99
CA HIS A 130 11.67 -18.31 2.18
C HIS A 130 10.57 -17.36 2.63
N ALA A 131 9.34 -17.61 2.18
CA ALA A 131 8.13 -17.01 2.71
C ALA A 131 7.36 -17.99 3.62
N ALA A 132 6.77 -17.47 4.69
CA ALA A 132 5.98 -18.24 5.64
C ALA A 132 4.72 -18.79 4.97
N ARG A 133 4.44 -20.07 5.19
CA ARG A 133 3.20 -20.72 4.73
C ARG A 133 2.42 -21.38 5.84
N SER A 134 3.10 -22.10 6.72
CA SER A 134 2.45 -22.76 7.85
C SER A 134 2.19 -21.81 9.02
N LEU A 135 1.22 -22.16 9.88
CA LEU A 135 0.97 -21.45 11.14
C LEU A 135 2.22 -21.36 12.03
N ASN A 136 3.08 -22.39 12.03
CA ASN A 136 4.31 -22.35 12.80
C ASN A 136 5.29 -21.32 12.25
N ASN A 137 5.40 -21.18 10.92
CA ASN A 137 6.23 -20.15 10.30
C ASN A 137 5.76 -18.75 10.70
N TYR A 138 4.46 -18.44 10.57
CA TYR A 138 3.94 -17.13 11.00
C TYR A 138 4.15 -16.88 12.50
N ARG A 139 3.98 -17.90 13.36
CA ARG A 139 4.29 -17.79 14.79
C ARG A 139 5.78 -17.51 15.05
N GLU A 140 6.69 -17.99 14.21
CA GLU A 140 8.13 -17.70 14.31
C GLU A 140 8.45 -16.27 13.92
N LEU A 141 7.79 -15.73 12.89
CA LEU A 141 7.89 -14.32 12.52
C LEU A 141 7.49 -13.43 13.69
N TYR A 142 6.28 -13.62 14.24
CA TYR A 142 5.84 -12.83 15.40
C TYR A 142 6.75 -12.96 16.62
N ARG A 143 7.29 -14.15 16.92
CA ARG A 143 8.27 -14.31 18.02
C ARG A 143 9.54 -13.52 17.75
N THR A 144 10.04 -13.55 16.52
CA THR A 144 11.25 -12.85 16.11
C THR A 144 11.06 -11.34 16.25
N TYR A 145 10.00 -10.80 15.64
CA TYR A 145 9.72 -9.36 15.68
C TYR A 145 9.47 -8.90 17.13
N ARG A 146 8.61 -9.61 17.88
CA ARG A 146 8.33 -9.28 19.29
C ARG A 146 9.48 -9.57 20.25
N SER A 147 10.59 -10.15 19.79
CA SER A 147 11.80 -10.28 20.60
C SER A 147 12.55 -8.95 20.74
N ASP A 148 12.33 -8.00 19.82
CA ASP A 148 13.00 -6.71 19.81
C ASP A 148 12.64 -5.88 21.06
N ARG A 149 13.67 -5.32 21.73
CA ARG A 149 13.48 -4.61 22.99
C ARG A 149 12.74 -3.30 22.82
N ALA A 150 12.96 -2.56 21.74
CA ALA A 150 12.28 -1.29 21.47
C ALA A 150 10.78 -1.52 21.26
N LEU A 151 10.42 -2.54 20.46
CA LEU A 151 9.02 -2.93 20.26
C LEU A 151 8.36 -3.40 21.56
N GLN A 152 9.06 -4.18 22.38
CA GLN A 152 8.56 -4.57 23.71
C GLN A 152 8.30 -3.36 24.61
N ARG A 153 9.15 -2.31 24.58
CA ARG A 153 8.94 -1.09 25.38
C ARG A 153 7.68 -0.34 24.96
N VAL A 154 7.38 -0.29 23.67
CA VAL A 154 6.12 0.31 23.17
C VAL A 154 4.91 -0.45 23.72
N HIS A 155 4.88 -1.78 23.56
CA HIS A 155 3.78 -2.62 24.10
C HIS A 155 3.70 -2.63 25.63
N GLU A 156 4.82 -2.39 26.33
CA GLU A 156 4.84 -2.23 27.79
C GLU A 156 4.28 -0.87 28.23
N ARG A 157 4.22 0.14 27.35
CA ARG A 157 3.96 1.53 27.76
C ARG A 157 2.61 2.07 27.29
N PHE A 158 2.13 1.58 26.15
CA PHE A 158 0.94 2.11 25.47
C PHE A 158 0.00 0.97 25.04
N PRO A 159 -1.32 1.17 25.11
CA PRO A 159 -2.25 0.35 24.34
C PRO A 159 -2.00 0.54 22.83
N VAL A 160 -2.12 -0.54 22.07
CA VAL A 160 -1.91 -0.56 20.61
C VAL A 160 -3.21 -0.96 19.92
N ILE A 161 -3.71 -0.09 19.05
CA ILE A 161 -4.83 -0.35 18.13
C ILE A 161 -4.23 -0.70 16.78
N ALA A 162 -4.37 -1.95 16.36
CA ALA A 162 -3.76 -2.42 15.12
C ALA A 162 -4.79 -2.90 14.10
N ILE A 163 -4.45 -2.67 12.83
CA ILE A 163 -4.92 -3.43 11.67
C ILE A 163 -3.71 -4.14 11.05
N TRP A 164 -3.95 -4.99 10.06
CA TRP A 164 -2.89 -5.52 9.18
C TRP A 164 -2.86 -4.74 7.86
N ASP A 165 -1.78 -4.95 7.13
CA ASP A 165 -1.73 -4.76 5.69
C ASP A 165 -1.41 -6.10 5.00
N ASP A 166 -0.64 -6.10 3.92
CA ASP A 166 -0.35 -7.27 3.09
C ASP A 166 0.69 -8.19 3.72
N HIS A 167 1.80 -7.66 4.26
CA HIS A 167 2.92 -8.46 4.76
C HIS A 167 2.61 -9.30 6.02
N GLU A 168 1.46 -9.07 6.67
CA GLU A 168 0.92 -10.03 7.63
C GLU A 168 0.60 -11.40 7.01
N PHE A 169 0.35 -11.43 5.69
CA PHE A 169 0.11 -12.63 4.89
C PHE A 169 1.13 -12.79 3.76
N SER A 170 1.17 -11.88 2.80
CA SER A 170 2.01 -11.91 1.60
C SER A 170 2.01 -10.55 0.90
N ASP A 171 3.18 -10.11 0.42
CA ASP A 171 3.38 -8.90 -0.40
C ASP A 171 2.31 -8.71 -1.49
N ASP A 172 1.72 -7.51 -1.58
CA ASP A 172 0.69 -7.04 -2.53
C ASP A 172 -0.49 -8.01 -2.72
N CYS A 173 -0.84 -8.77 -1.67
CA CYS A 173 -1.91 -9.76 -1.76
C CYS A 173 -3.29 -9.14 -2.02
N HIS A 174 -4.14 -9.91 -2.71
CA HIS A 174 -5.57 -9.66 -2.75
C HIS A 174 -6.30 -10.89 -2.17
N GLY A 175 -7.05 -10.67 -1.09
CA GLY A 175 -7.72 -11.74 -0.36
C GLY A 175 -6.74 -12.80 0.18
N ALA A 176 -6.88 -14.04 -0.33
CA ALA A 176 -6.03 -15.17 0.01
C ALA A 176 -5.00 -15.53 -1.08
N THR A 177 -4.77 -14.64 -2.04
CA THR A 177 -3.86 -14.85 -3.18
C THR A 177 -2.57 -14.03 -3.00
N ALA A 178 -1.42 -14.70 -3.10
CA ALA A 178 -0.10 -14.06 -3.15
C ALA A 178 0.27 -13.65 -4.59
N THR A 179 1.33 -12.85 -4.76
CA THR A 179 1.74 -12.28 -6.05
C THR A 179 3.19 -12.58 -6.43
N TYR A 180 3.85 -13.57 -5.79
CA TYR A 180 5.28 -13.83 -5.98
C TYR A 180 5.62 -14.30 -7.39
N PHE A 181 4.72 -15.04 -8.03
CA PHE A 181 4.94 -15.65 -9.34
C PHE A 181 4.25 -14.87 -10.47
N ASN A 182 3.54 -13.78 -10.14
CA ASN A 182 2.88 -12.89 -11.09
C ASN A 182 1.97 -13.68 -12.05
N GLY A 183 1.21 -14.64 -11.52
CA GLY A 183 0.27 -15.49 -12.29
C GLY A 183 0.89 -16.69 -13.03
N ARG A 184 2.20 -16.92 -12.94
CA ARG A 184 2.82 -18.15 -13.49
C ARG A 184 2.36 -19.43 -12.79
N GLU A 185 1.91 -19.31 -11.54
CA GLU A 185 1.45 -20.40 -10.70
C GLU A 185 0.17 -19.99 -9.96
N GLN A 186 -0.64 -20.95 -9.52
CA GLN A 186 -1.79 -20.64 -8.67
C GLN A 186 -1.32 -20.31 -7.24
N GLU A 187 -1.56 -19.08 -6.81
CA GLU A 187 -1.07 -18.56 -5.52
C GLU A 187 -2.16 -18.39 -4.45
N THR A 188 -3.41 -18.70 -4.76
CA THR A 188 -4.51 -18.68 -3.78
C THR A 188 -4.37 -19.82 -2.77
N ASP A 189 -4.19 -19.47 -1.49
CA ASP A 189 -4.04 -20.43 -0.39
C ASP A 189 -4.78 -19.91 0.86
N GLU A 190 -6.07 -20.25 0.98
CA GLU A 190 -6.90 -19.89 2.13
C GLU A 190 -6.39 -20.49 3.45
N LEU A 191 -5.74 -21.66 3.40
CA LEU A 191 -5.18 -22.29 4.59
C LEU A 191 -3.97 -21.50 5.10
N ARG A 192 -3.13 -20.97 4.20
CA ARG A 192 -2.06 -20.03 4.53
C ARG A 192 -2.63 -18.72 5.08
N ARG A 193 -3.66 -18.14 4.44
CA ARG A 193 -4.30 -16.90 4.93
C ARG A 193 -4.86 -17.08 6.33
N LYS A 194 -5.56 -18.18 6.61
CA LYS A 194 -6.06 -18.50 7.96
C LYS A 194 -4.94 -18.80 8.96
N ALA A 195 -3.81 -19.33 8.51
CA ALA A 195 -2.63 -19.49 9.37
C ALA A 195 -2.02 -18.14 9.77
N ALA A 196 -1.93 -17.19 8.83
CA ALA A 196 -1.52 -15.81 9.08
C ALA A 196 -2.49 -15.09 10.03
N ASN A 197 -3.79 -15.08 9.72
CA ASN A 197 -4.86 -14.48 10.53
C ASN A 197 -4.82 -14.97 11.98
N GLN A 198 -4.63 -16.27 12.16
CA GLN A 198 -4.54 -16.86 13.49
C GLN A 198 -3.30 -16.40 14.24
N ALA A 199 -2.14 -16.36 13.59
CA ALA A 199 -0.91 -15.88 14.22
C ALA A 199 -1.05 -14.40 14.61
N TRP A 200 -1.58 -13.56 13.72
CA TRP A 200 -1.88 -12.16 14.02
C TRP A 200 -2.81 -12.04 15.24
N PHE A 201 -3.90 -12.81 15.26
CA PHE A 201 -4.80 -12.87 16.41
C PHE A 201 -4.03 -13.24 17.67
N GLU A 202 -3.21 -14.29 17.67
CA GLU A 202 -2.49 -14.76 18.85
C GLU A 202 -1.53 -13.70 19.43
N TYR A 203 -0.83 -12.95 18.57
CA TYR A 203 0.24 -12.05 19.00
C TYR A 203 -0.16 -10.59 19.12
N MET A 204 -1.26 -10.15 18.52
CA MET A 204 -1.69 -8.75 18.62
C MET A 204 -2.65 -8.52 19.81
N PRO A 205 -2.59 -7.38 20.51
CA PRO A 205 -3.47 -7.07 21.64
C PRO A 205 -4.85 -6.59 21.17
N VAL A 206 -5.50 -7.37 20.32
CA VAL A 206 -6.75 -7.00 19.63
C VAL A 206 -7.96 -7.59 20.34
N ASP A 207 -9.05 -6.83 20.31
CA ASP A 207 -10.44 -7.21 20.56
C ASP A 207 -11.24 -6.79 19.31
N TYR A 208 -12.02 -7.70 18.75
CA TYR A 208 -12.61 -7.62 17.40
C TYR A 208 -14.09 -8.05 17.37
N ARG A 209 -14.65 -8.56 18.48
CA ARG A 209 -16.07 -8.93 18.58
C ARG A 209 -16.68 -8.38 19.88
N ALA A 210 -17.95 -7.97 19.80
CA ALA A 210 -18.72 -7.60 20.98
C ALA A 210 -18.88 -8.81 21.93
N GLY A 211 -18.72 -8.57 23.24
CA GLY A 211 -18.84 -9.59 24.29
C GLY A 211 -17.52 -9.94 24.99
N ASP A 212 -17.57 -11.01 25.77
CA ASP A 212 -16.43 -11.53 26.56
C ASP A 212 -15.77 -12.76 25.91
N ASP A 213 -16.35 -13.32 24.84
CA ASP A 213 -15.85 -14.52 24.16
C ASP A 213 -15.05 -14.15 22.91
N PHE A 214 -13.89 -13.53 23.13
CA PHE A 214 -12.96 -13.19 22.06
C PHE A 214 -12.13 -14.41 21.66
N ARG A 215 -12.70 -15.29 20.84
CA ARG A 215 -12.06 -16.51 20.32
C ARG A 215 -11.94 -16.47 18.81
N TYR A 216 -10.74 -16.74 18.33
CA TYR A 216 -10.51 -17.07 16.93
C TYR A 216 -11.14 -18.42 16.59
N ASP A 217 -12.00 -18.43 15.57
CA ASP A 217 -12.66 -19.66 15.10
C ASP A 217 -11.97 -20.16 13.83
N ARG A 218 -11.07 -21.14 14.00
CA ARG A 218 -10.39 -21.80 12.87
C ARG A 218 -11.34 -22.50 11.90
N SER A 219 -12.55 -22.84 12.34
CA SER A 219 -13.51 -23.62 11.55
C SER A 219 -14.38 -22.75 10.65
N ALA A 220 -14.50 -21.45 10.93
CA ALA A 220 -15.16 -20.50 10.06
C ALA A 220 -14.44 -20.38 8.70
N GLU A 221 -15.21 -20.15 7.64
CA GLU A 221 -14.67 -19.94 6.29
C GLU A 221 -13.98 -18.58 6.21
N TYR A 222 -12.98 -18.45 5.35
CA TYR A 222 -12.39 -17.15 5.04
C TYR A 222 -13.39 -16.34 4.17
N PRO A 223 -13.54 -15.02 4.35
CA PRO A 223 -12.90 -14.13 5.35
C PRO A 223 -13.66 -13.97 6.69
N GLU A 224 -14.57 -14.88 7.03
CA GLU A 224 -15.41 -14.80 8.24
C GLU A 224 -14.72 -15.32 9.53
N ASP A 225 -13.52 -15.89 9.40
CA ASP A 225 -12.73 -16.39 10.51
C ASP A 225 -12.27 -15.29 11.49
N ILE A 226 -12.12 -14.07 10.98
CA ILE A 226 -11.80 -12.87 11.76
C ILE A 226 -12.24 -11.60 11.03
N SER A 227 -12.77 -10.63 11.78
CA SER A 227 -13.06 -9.28 11.27
C SER A 227 -12.21 -8.29 12.05
N ILE A 228 -11.42 -7.45 11.39
CA ILE A 228 -10.55 -6.49 12.10
C ILE A 228 -10.98 -5.03 11.95
N TYR A 229 -11.84 -4.70 11.01
CA TYR A 229 -12.38 -3.35 10.92
C TYR A 229 -13.28 -3.06 12.14
N ARG A 230 -13.11 -1.88 12.73
CA ARG A 230 -13.77 -1.45 13.98
C ARG A 230 -13.47 0.01 14.27
N ASP A 231 -14.22 0.61 15.19
CA ASP A 231 -14.08 2.01 15.57
C ASP A 231 -13.87 2.22 17.09
N PHE A 232 -13.41 3.43 17.44
CA PHE A 232 -13.10 3.84 18.80
C PHE A 232 -13.41 5.32 19.01
N THR A 233 -14.01 5.67 20.15
CA THR A 233 -14.24 7.07 20.55
C THR A 233 -13.32 7.46 21.70
N PHE A 234 -12.62 8.59 21.55
CA PHE A 234 -11.75 9.18 22.57
C PHE A 234 -12.22 10.60 22.91
N GLY A 235 -12.96 10.72 24.00
CA GLY A 235 -13.57 12.00 24.36
C GLY A 235 -14.51 12.51 23.28
N ARG A 236 -14.69 13.84 23.26
CA ARG A 236 -15.51 14.53 22.27
C ARG A 236 -14.82 14.76 20.92
N HIS A 237 -13.52 14.49 20.82
CA HIS A 237 -12.72 15.02 19.72
C HIS A 237 -12.32 13.99 18.69
N VAL A 238 -12.06 12.74 19.05
CA VAL A 238 -11.57 11.75 18.08
C VAL A 238 -12.51 10.55 18.02
N HIS A 239 -13.09 10.34 16.85
CA HIS A 239 -13.65 9.05 16.44
C HIS A 239 -12.66 8.41 15.46
N LEU A 240 -11.95 7.38 15.90
CA LEU A 240 -11.00 6.62 15.10
C LEU A 240 -11.71 5.42 14.45
N VAL A 241 -11.80 5.40 13.13
CA VAL A 241 -12.40 4.32 12.34
C VAL A 241 -11.29 3.58 11.61
N MET A 242 -11.17 2.26 11.83
CA MET A 242 -10.11 1.43 11.28
C MET A 242 -10.69 0.43 10.26
N THR A 243 -10.11 0.33 9.07
CA THR A 243 -10.62 -0.54 7.97
C THR A 243 -9.61 -1.61 7.55
N ASP A 244 -10.10 -2.75 7.05
CA ASP A 244 -9.30 -3.79 6.40
C ASP A 244 -9.31 -3.57 4.88
N LEU A 245 -8.14 -3.42 4.27
CA LEU A 245 -8.01 -3.20 2.82
C LEU A 245 -7.46 -4.41 2.06
N ARG A 246 -7.25 -5.55 2.73
CA ARG A 246 -6.64 -6.74 2.10
C ARG A 246 -7.56 -7.95 2.07
N SER A 247 -8.44 -8.13 3.06
CA SER A 247 -9.26 -9.36 3.13
C SER A 247 -10.38 -9.44 2.10
N TYR A 248 -10.94 -8.29 1.69
CA TYR A 248 -12.10 -8.24 0.79
C TYR A 248 -11.76 -7.70 -0.59
N ARG A 249 -10.50 -7.30 -0.77
CA ARG A 249 -10.04 -6.58 -1.93
C ARG A 249 -10.04 -7.48 -3.17
N ALA A 250 -10.56 -6.92 -4.26
CA ALA A 250 -10.47 -7.49 -5.59
C ALA A 250 -9.02 -7.50 -6.08
N ASP A 251 -8.75 -8.36 -7.07
CA ASP A 251 -7.47 -8.31 -7.76
C ASP A 251 -7.23 -6.94 -8.42
N HIS A 252 -5.98 -6.68 -8.77
CA HIS A 252 -5.56 -5.50 -9.52
C HIS A 252 -6.33 -5.38 -10.83
N VAL A 253 -6.65 -4.14 -11.23
CA VAL A 253 -7.37 -3.87 -12.48
C VAL A 253 -6.62 -4.39 -13.70
N ILE A 254 -5.29 -4.41 -13.64
CA ILE A 254 -4.41 -5.01 -14.64
C ILE A 254 -3.83 -6.30 -14.05
N PRO A 255 -4.21 -7.48 -14.55
CA PRO A 255 -3.61 -8.74 -14.11
C PRO A 255 -2.13 -8.83 -14.47
N GLU A 256 -1.31 -9.38 -13.59
CA GLU A 256 0.11 -9.55 -13.87
C GLU A 256 0.40 -10.52 -15.01
N ASP A 257 -0.51 -11.45 -15.31
CA ASP A 257 -0.43 -12.44 -16.39
C ASP A 257 -1.14 -12.02 -17.71
N ALA A 258 -1.59 -10.77 -17.80
CA ALA A 258 -2.32 -10.28 -18.97
C ALA A 258 -1.50 -10.32 -20.27
N PHE A 259 -2.12 -10.73 -21.39
CA PHE A 259 -1.48 -10.68 -22.71
C PHE A 259 -1.31 -9.21 -23.17
N PRO A 260 -0.08 -8.65 -23.32
CA PRO A 260 0.13 -7.23 -23.61
C PRO A 260 -0.63 -6.72 -24.84
N GLY A 261 -0.67 -7.52 -25.91
CA GLY A 261 -1.35 -7.12 -27.15
C GLY A 261 -2.88 -7.13 -27.09
N LYS A 262 -3.52 -7.61 -26.01
CA LYS A 262 -4.99 -7.69 -25.94
C LYS A 262 -5.55 -6.28 -25.79
N ILE A 263 -6.49 -5.92 -26.67
CA ILE A 263 -7.28 -4.69 -26.52
C ILE A 263 -8.27 -4.85 -25.37
N VAL A 264 -8.16 -3.96 -24.39
CA VAL A 264 -9.00 -3.92 -23.19
C VAL A 264 -10.11 -2.89 -23.28
N VAL A 265 -9.90 -1.85 -24.08
CA VAL A 265 -10.92 -0.84 -24.41
C VAL A 265 -10.84 -0.54 -25.90
N ASN A 266 -11.93 -0.78 -26.63
CA ASN A 266 -12.01 -0.54 -28.07
C ASN A 266 -12.48 0.89 -28.40
N GLU A 267 -12.38 1.28 -29.67
CA GLU A 267 -12.70 2.64 -30.12
C GLU A 267 -14.13 3.09 -29.73
N PRO A 268 -15.18 2.29 -29.95
CA PRO A 268 -16.53 2.69 -29.58
C PRO A 268 -16.69 2.98 -28.08
N ALA A 269 -16.00 2.23 -27.22
CA ALA A 269 -16.00 2.46 -25.78
C ALA A 269 -15.26 3.75 -25.41
N LEU A 270 -14.12 4.04 -26.05
CA LEU A 270 -13.38 5.29 -25.86
C LEU A 270 -14.20 6.50 -26.29
N VAL A 271 -14.83 6.46 -27.47
CA VAL A 271 -15.69 7.54 -27.96
C VAL A 271 -16.89 7.75 -27.04
N ALA A 272 -17.49 6.68 -26.52
CA ALA A 272 -18.59 6.78 -25.57
C ALA A 272 -18.16 7.39 -24.22
N LEU A 273 -16.95 7.06 -23.75
CA LEU A 273 -16.41 7.51 -22.46
C LEU A 273 -15.87 8.94 -22.50
N LEU A 274 -15.04 9.24 -23.50
CA LEU A 274 -14.21 10.44 -23.59
C LEU A 274 -14.71 11.45 -24.64
N GLY A 275 -15.70 11.07 -25.46
CA GLY A 275 -16.21 11.90 -26.56
C GLY A 275 -15.32 11.91 -27.81
N GLY A 276 -14.29 11.07 -27.85
CA GLY A 276 -13.36 10.91 -28.97
C GLY A 276 -12.28 9.87 -28.67
N VAL A 277 -11.43 9.62 -29.67
CA VAL A 277 -10.26 8.75 -29.52
C VAL A 277 -9.11 9.58 -28.93
N PRO A 278 -8.56 9.20 -27.77
CA PRO A 278 -7.42 9.90 -27.19
C PRO A 278 -6.14 9.63 -27.99
N PRO A 279 -5.14 10.53 -27.91
CA PRO A 279 -3.91 10.39 -28.68
C PRO A 279 -3.06 9.19 -28.26
N TYR A 280 -3.31 8.59 -27.10
CA TYR A 280 -2.61 7.42 -26.56
C TYR A 280 -3.29 6.07 -26.89
N ALA A 281 -4.32 6.09 -27.73
CA ALA A 281 -4.90 4.87 -28.25
C ALA A 281 -4.07 4.38 -29.45
N SER A 282 -3.91 3.07 -29.55
CA SER A 282 -3.15 2.39 -30.59
C SER A 282 -4.07 1.68 -31.59
N PRO A 283 -3.70 1.63 -32.89
CA PRO A 283 -4.48 0.90 -33.89
C PRO A 283 -4.54 -0.60 -33.57
N TYR A 284 -5.67 -1.23 -33.85
CA TYR A 284 -5.86 -2.67 -33.61
C TYR A 284 -6.47 -3.44 -34.78
N VAL A 285 -6.14 -4.73 -34.81
CA VAL A 285 -6.80 -5.73 -35.64
C VAL A 285 -8.11 -6.14 -34.96
N ALA A 286 -9.24 -5.87 -35.61
CA ALA A 286 -10.58 -6.11 -35.08
C ALA A 286 -10.92 -7.61 -34.92
N ASP A 287 -10.27 -8.49 -35.67
CA ASP A 287 -10.33 -9.93 -35.50
C ASP A 287 -9.05 -10.60 -36.03
N ILE A 288 -8.19 -11.08 -35.15
CA ILE A 288 -6.94 -11.76 -35.55
C ILE A 288 -7.21 -13.11 -36.24
N ASP A 289 -8.43 -13.65 -36.11
CA ASP A 289 -8.83 -14.92 -36.73
C ASP A 289 -9.26 -14.78 -38.19
N ASP A 290 -9.45 -13.55 -38.68
CA ASP A 290 -9.70 -13.30 -40.10
C ASP A 290 -8.53 -13.80 -40.97
N ASP A 291 -8.86 -14.39 -42.12
CA ASP A 291 -7.88 -14.99 -43.04
C ASP A 291 -6.77 -14.02 -43.48
N GLN A 292 -7.05 -12.71 -43.49
CA GLN A 292 -6.08 -11.67 -43.84
C GLN A 292 -4.97 -11.50 -42.78
N TYR A 293 -5.25 -11.82 -41.51
CA TYR A 293 -4.31 -11.69 -40.39
C TYR A 293 -3.78 -13.05 -39.89
N ARG A 294 -4.15 -14.14 -40.58
CA ARG A 294 -3.72 -15.50 -40.25
C ARG A 294 -2.21 -15.63 -40.03
N ILE A 295 -1.39 -14.92 -40.80
CA ILE A 295 0.08 -14.96 -40.67
C ILE A 295 0.54 -14.45 -39.29
N TYR A 296 -0.10 -13.41 -38.77
CA TYR A 296 0.21 -12.83 -37.46
C TYR A 296 -0.35 -13.69 -36.33
N ARG A 297 -1.56 -14.24 -36.49
CA ARG A 297 -2.13 -15.21 -35.55
C ARG A 297 -1.22 -16.43 -35.40
N ASP A 298 -0.91 -17.10 -36.51
CA ASP A 298 -0.11 -18.32 -36.52
C ASP A 298 1.27 -18.06 -35.91
N MET A 299 1.88 -16.89 -36.19
CA MET A 299 3.12 -16.43 -35.56
C MET A 299 2.97 -16.28 -34.04
N LEU A 300 1.95 -15.55 -33.57
CA LEU A 300 1.74 -15.33 -32.14
C LEU A 300 1.46 -16.66 -31.39
N GLU A 301 0.68 -17.56 -31.98
CA GLU A 301 0.41 -18.89 -31.43
C GLU A 301 1.68 -19.77 -31.41
N GLU A 302 2.54 -19.67 -32.43
CA GLU A 302 3.82 -20.38 -32.49
C GLU A 302 4.80 -19.94 -31.40
N ILE A 303 4.92 -18.62 -31.16
CA ILE A 303 5.86 -18.08 -30.16
C ILE A 303 5.31 -18.14 -28.72
N ALA A 304 4.01 -18.39 -28.54
CA ALA A 304 3.36 -18.40 -27.23
C ALA A 304 4.11 -19.26 -26.18
N PRO A 305 4.54 -20.51 -26.48
CA PRO A 305 5.30 -21.31 -25.53
C PRO A 305 6.68 -20.74 -25.18
N THR A 306 7.30 -19.99 -26.10
CA THR A 306 8.62 -19.38 -25.90
C THR A 306 8.55 -18.20 -24.94
N PHE A 307 7.49 -17.41 -25.01
CA PHE A 307 7.27 -16.25 -24.15
C PHE A 307 6.37 -16.55 -22.93
N GLY A 308 5.85 -17.78 -22.85
CA GLY A 308 5.12 -18.30 -21.70
C GLY A 308 3.66 -17.86 -21.60
N PHE A 309 3.10 -17.24 -22.64
CA PHE A 309 1.71 -16.78 -22.62
C PHE A 309 0.75 -17.80 -23.23
N ASP A 310 -0.54 -17.70 -22.87
CA ASP A 310 -1.58 -18.58 -23.40
C ASP A 310 -1.92 -18.21 -24.86
N PRO A 311 -1.95 -19.17 -25.81
CA PRO A 311 -2.20 -18.90 -27.24
C PRO A 311 -3.63 -18.41 -27.54
N SER A 312 -4.53 -18.39 -26.55
CA SER A 312 -5.82 -17.71 -26.66
C SER A 312 -5.71 -16.19 -26.52
N PHE A 313 -4.54 -15.66 -26.15
CA PHE A 313 -4.29 -14.22 -25.96
C PHE A 313 -5.19 -13.59 -24.88
N GLY A 314 -5.60 -14.39 -23.89
CA GLY A 314 -6.49 -13.97 -22.81
C GLY A 314 -7.97 -13.93 -23.19
N TYR A 315 -8.38 -14.53 -24.31
CA TYR A 315 -9.78 -14.66 -24.72
C TYR A 315 -10.33 -16.06 -24.36
N LYS A 316 -11.53 -16.10 -23.76
CA LYS A 316 -12.21 -17.36 -23.48
C LYS A 316 -12.77 -17.97 -24.76
N GLN A 317 -12.96 -19.28 -24.75
CA GLN A 317 -13.59 -19.96 -25.88
C GLN A 317 -15.01 -19.39 -26.15
N GLY A 318 -15.22 -18.89 -27.36
CA GLY A 318 -16.48 -18.24 -27.76
C GLY A 318 -16.62 -16.78 -27.34
N GLU A 319 -15.59 -16.18 -26.74
CA GLU A 319 -15.52 -14.75 -26.43
C GLU A 319 -15.24 -13.94 -27.70
N GLY A 320 -16.28 -13.61 -28.46
CA GLY A 320 -16.22 -12.63 -29.56
C GLY A 320 -15.07 -12.83 -30.57
N PRO A 321 -14.75 -11.80 -31.36
CA PRO A 321 -13.49 -11.75 -32.11
C PRO A 321 -12.31 -11.47 -31.19
N ARG A 322 -11.14 -12.04 -31.49
CA ARG A 322 -9.89 -11.79 -30.75
C ARG A 322 -9.23 -10.50 -31.27
N ILE A 323 -9.44 -9.41 -30.55
CA ILE A 323 -8.95 -8.06 -30.91
C ILE A 323 -7.52 -7.86 -30.38
N ILE A 324 -6.56 -7.55 -31.25
CA ILE A 324 -5.14 -7.47 -30.91
C ILE A 324 -4.53 -6.16 -31.43
N SER A 325 -3.72 -5.50 -30.61
CA SER A 325 -2.98 -4.29 -30.99
C SER A 325 -2.10 -4.54 -32.21
N ALA A 326 -2.28 -3.72 -33.24
CA ALA A 326 -1.48 -3.76 -34.46
C ALA A 326 -0.06 -3.22 -34.21
N THR A 327 0.08 -2.25 -33.31
CA THR A 327 1.38 -1.76 -32.82
C THR A 327 2.17 -2.90 -32.18
N PHE A 328 1.55 -3.64 -31.27
CA PHE A 328 2.18 -4.78 -30.62
C PHE A 328 2.57 -5.88 -31.62
N ILE A 329 1.68 -6.20 -32.58
CA ILE A 329 2.01 -7.15 -33.65
C ILE A 329 3.27 -6.71 -34.41
N ASN A 330 3.33 -5.44 -34.81
CA ASN A 330 4.47 -4.89 -35.53
C ASN A 330 5.77 -4.93 -34.72
N GLU A 331 5.72 -4.64 -33.42
CA GLU A 331 6.88 -4.74 -32.53
C GLU A 331 7.42 -6.17 -32.44
N ILE A 332 6.54 -7.15 -32.27
CA ILE A 332 6.93 -8.56 -32.24
C ILE A 332 7.49 -9.01 -33.59
N VAL A 333 6.84 -8.64 -34.70
CA VAL A 333 7.31 -8.94 -36.06
C VAL A 333 8.70 -8.34 -36.30
N ALA A 334 8.91 -7.06 -35.95
CA ALA A 334 10.20 -6.40 -36.10
C ALA A 334 11.29 -7.15 -35.33
N LYS A 335 11.04 -7.48 -34.06
CA LYS A 335 11.97 -8.22 -33.20
C LYS A 335 12.29 -9.62 -33.73
N LEU A 336 11.30 -10.33 -34.27
CA LEU A 336 11.53 -11.63 -34.90
C LEU A 336 12.32 -11.51 -36.20
N ASN A 337 12.09 -10.45 -36.98
CA ASN A 337 12.77 -10.20 -38.25
C ASN A 337 14.25 -9.84 -38.08
N GLU A 338 14.66 -9.28 -36.93
CA GLU A 338 16.08 -9.06 -36.60
C GLU A 338 16.91 -10.36 -36.63
N GLN A 339 16.27 -11.52 -36.46
CA GLN A 339 16.90 -12.83 -36.47
C GLN A 339 16.68 -13.61 -37.78
N ARG A 340 16.05 -13.00 -38.79
CA ARG A 340 15.69 -13.65 -40.07
C ARG A 340 16.43 -13.03 -41.24
N GLU A 341 16.74 -13.84 -42.24
CA GLU A 341 17.20 -13.36 -43.54
C GLU A 341 16.06 -12.61 -44.25
N GLU A 342 16.39 -11.63 -45.09
CA GLU A 342 15.44 -10.71 -45.73
C GLU A 342 14.29 -11.44 -46.47
N GLU A 343 14.59 -12.60 -47.07
CA GLU A 343 13.61 -13.43 -47.80
C GLU A 343 12.62 -14.19 -46.91
N ASP A 344 12.94 -14.35 -45.62
CA ASP A 344 12.14 -15.08 -44.62
C ASP A 344 11.44 -14.14 -43.61
N GLN A 345 11.60 -12.83 -43.77
CA GLN A 345 10.98 -11.82 -42.90
C GLN A 345 9.46 -11.81 -43.03
N LEU A 346 8.78 -11.69 -41.88
CA LEU A 346 7.34 -11.48 -41.83
C LEU A 346 7.01 -10.04 -42.23
N PRO A 347 5.93 -9.80 -43.00
CA PRO A 347 5.55 -8.45 -43.39
C PRO A 347 5.06 -7.66 -42.17
N LEU A 348 5.52 -6.43 -42.01
CA LEU A 348 4.89 -5.47 -41.08
C LEU A 348 3.52 -5.06 -41.62
N ILE A 349 2.59 -4.73 -40.72
CA ILE A 349 1.35 -4.02 -41.06
C ILE A 349 1.76 -2.60 -41.44
N ASP A 350 1.63 -2.25 -42.72
CA ASP A 350 2.11 -0.97 -43.24
C ASP A 350 1.28 0.23 -42.76
N ASN A 351 1.87 1.43 -42.82
CA ASN A 351 1.23 2.68 -42.38
C ASN A 351 -0.09 3.01 -43.12
N THR A 352 -0.27 2.50 -44.35
CA THR A 352 -1.52 2.70 -45.07
C THR A 352 -2.61 1.88 -44.42
N THR A 353 -2.32 0.62 -44.11
CA THR A 353 -3.22 -0.30 -43.42
C THR A 353 -3.52 0.19 -42.01
N LEU A 354 -2.50 0.59 -41.24
CA LEU A 354 -2.66 1.13 -39.89
C LEU A 354 -3.62 2.33 -39.87
N GLY A 355 -3.52 3.24 -40.84
CA GLY A 355 -4.40 4.42 -40.92
C GLY A 355 -5.88 4.14 -41.24
N PHE A 356 -6.25 2.88 -41.49
CA PHE A 356 -7.66 2.46 -41.67
C PHE A 356 -8.17 1.59 -40.52
N LEU A 357 -7.33 1.24 -39.55
CA LEU A 357 -7.74 0.50 -38.37
C LEU A 357 -8.42 1.43 -37.37
N GLU A 358 -9.23 0.83 -36.50
CA GLU A 358 -9.77 1.50 -35.32
C GLU A 358 -8.70 1.55 -34.21
N ASP A 359 -8.79 2.55 -33.34
CA ASP A 359 -7.84 2.77 -32.25
C ASP A 359 -8.43 2.40 -30.88
N GLY A 360 -7.63 1.72 -30.05
CA GLY A 360 -8.03 1.21 -28.75
C GLY A 360 -6.89 1.24 -27.74
N ILE A 361 -7.18 0.85 -26.50
CA ILE A 361 -6.18 0.68 -25.45
C ILE A 361 -5.92 -0.81 -25.28
N SER A 362 -4.67 -1.22 -25.45
CA SER A 362 -4.14 -2.53 -25.10
C SER A 362 -3.46 -2.53 -23.73
N TYR A 363 -3.16 -3.71 -23.18
CA TYR A 363 -2.34 -3.78 -21.98
C TYR A 363 -0.92 -3.22 -22.20
N ALA A 364 -0.38 -3.30 -23.43
CA ALA A 364 0.90 -2.66 -23.77
C ALA A 364 0.84 -1.13 -23.61
N ASP A 365 -0.28 -0.50 -24.01
CA ASP A 365 -0.51 0.94 -23.83
C ASP A 365 -0.66 1.34 -22.35
N LEU A 366 -0.87 0.37 -21.45
CA LEU A 366 -0.85 0.57 -20.00
C LEU A 366 0.57 0.47 -19.39
N GLY A 367 1.59 0.23 -20.23
CA GLY A 367 2.98 0.03 -19.81
C GLY A 367 3.36 -1.44 -19.60
N LYS A 368 2.50 -2.40 -19.97
CA LYS A 368 2.82 -3.83 -19.84
C LYS A 368 3.78 -4.27 -20.95
N THR A 369 5.06 -4.40 -20.60
CA THR A 369 6.12 -4.83 -21.53
C THR A 369 6.41 -6.34 -21.48
N ASP A 370 6.02 -7.00 -20.39
CA ASP A 370 6.24 -8.42 -20.14
C ASP A 370 4.94 -9.13 -19.67
N TYR A 371 4.80 -10.40 -20.03
CA TYR A 371 3.58 -11.19 -19.80
C TYR A 371 3.25 -11.47 -18.34
N PHE A 372 4.25 -11.63 -17.47
CA PHE A 372 4.09 -12.00 -16.06
C PHE A 372 4.87 -11.05 -15.17
N SER A 373 4.41 -9.80 -15.15
CA SER A 373 5.14 -8.67 -14.57
C SER A 373 4.25 -7.79 -13.72
N ALA A 374 4.80 -7.37 -12.59
CA ALA A 374 4.22 -6.32 -11.76
C ALA A 374 4.39 -4.93 -12.38
N LEU A 375 5.39 -4.72 -13.26
CA LEU A 375 5.54 -3.48 -14.03
C LEU A 375 4.45 -3.40 -15.10
N GLY A 376 3.80 -2.23 -15.19
CA GLY A 376 2.62 -2.04 -16.04
C GLY A 376 1.35 -2.72 -15.50
N SER A 377 1.41 -3.35 -14.33
CA SER A 377 0.25 -3.97 -13.66
C SER A 377 -0.03 -3.33 -12.30
N ARG A 378 0.99 -3.34 -11.43
CA ARG A 378 1.01 -2.76 -10.08
C ARG A 378 1.90 -1.53 -9.96
N TYR A 379 2.96 -1.45 -10.75
CA TYR A 379 3.97 -0.41 -10.66
C TYR A 379 4.23 0.23 -12.01
N LEU A 380 4.47 1.55 -12.03
CA LEU A 380 4.74 2.32 -13.26
C LEU A 380 3.69 2.09 -14.35
N VAL A 381 2.42 2.28 -14.00
CA VAL A 381 1.27 2.10 -14.90
C VAL A 381 1.00 3.40 -15.65
N ALA A 382 0.82 3.35 -16.97
CA ALA A 382 0.55 4.53 -17.79
C ALA A 382 -0.78 5.19 -17.38
N LYS A 383 -0.70 6.37 -16.77
CA LYS A 383 -1.79 6.99 -16.02
C LYS A 383 -3.01 7.28 -16.89
N ASP A 384 -2.83 7.92 -18.03
CA ASP A 384 -3.95 8.43 -18.82
C ASP A 384 -4.78 7.30 -19.46
N ALA A 385 -4.10 6.27 -19.98
CA ALA A 385 -4.75 5.07 -20.48
C ALA A 385 -5.41 4.30 -19.33
N PHE A 386 -4.74 4.19 -18.17
CA PHE A 386 -5.30 3.52 -17.00
C PHE A 386 -6.53 4.23 -16.44
N ASP A 387 -6.58 5.56 -16.48
CA ASP A 387 -7.74 6.32 -16.03
C ASP A 387 -9.00 5.94 -16.82
N ALA A 388 -8.87 5.73 -18.13
CA ALA A 388 -9.96 5.28 -18.98
C ALA A 388 -10.32 3.80 -18.72
N VAL A 389 -9.31 2.92 -18.59
CA VAL A 389 -9.52 1.49 -18.32
C VAL A 389 -10.20 1.28 -16.96
N SER A 390 -9.68 1.90 -15.89
CA SER A 390 -10.23 1.81 -14.54
C SER A 390 -11.67 2.30 -14.43
N GLN A 391 -12.04 3.33 -15.21
CA GLN A 391 -13.42 3.82 -15.24
C GLN A 391 -14.40 2.83 -15.91
N LEU A 392 -13.92 2.03 -16.86
CA LEU A 392 -14.73 1.03 -17.57
C LEU A 392 -14.71 -0.36 -16.90
N ALA A 393 -13.64 -0.69 -16.18
CA ALA A 393 -13.49 -1.96 -15.48
C ALA A 393 -14.56 -2.16 -14.37
N GLY A 394 -15.22 -1.09 -13.93
CA GLY A 394 -16.30 -1.16 -12.94
C GLY A 394 -15.80 -1.33 -11.50
N ASP A 395 -16.69 -1.77 -10.60
CA ASP A 395 -16.56 -1.80 -9.14
C ASP A 395 -15.49 -2.77 -8.60
N ALA A 396 -14.21 -2.60 -8.97
CA ALA A 396 -13.11 -3.23 -8.25
C ALA A 396 -13.14 -2.76 -6.79
N GLN A 397 -13.51 -3.67 -5.87
CA GLN A 397 -13.76 -3.32 -4.47
C GLN A 397 -12.49 -3.48 -3.63
N VAL A 398 -12.29 -2.61 -2.64
CA VAL A 398 -11.22 -2.74 -1.65
C VAL A 398 -11.78 -3.22 -0.32
N MET A 399 -12.80 -2.53 0.21
CA MET A 399 -13.39 -2.86 1.51
C MET A 399 -14.40 -4.01 1.42
N GLY A 400 -14.89 -4.35 0.23
CA GLY A 400 -16.08 -5.17 0.07
C GLY A 400 -17.37 -4.44 0.51
N GLU A 401 -18.53 -4.95 0.10
CA GLU A 401 -19.81 -4.27 0.30
C GLU A 401 -20.16 -4.02 1.79
N ALA A 402 -20.01 -5.04 2.64
CA ALA A 402 -20.42 -4.97 4.05
C ALA A 402 -19.59 -3.97 4.86
N GLN A 403 -18.26 -4.01 4.74
CA GLN A 403 -17.39 -3.06 5.43
C GLN A 403 -17.57 -1.65 4.87
N LYS A 404 -17.71 -1.47 3.56
CA LYS A 404 -17.95 -0.14 2.97
C LYS A 404 -19.25 0.48 3.49
N ALA A 405 -20.32 -0.30 3.57
CA ALA A 405 -21.59 0.14 4.14
C ALA A 405 -21.45 0.51 5.63
N TRP A 406 -20.80 -0.35 6.43
CA TRP A 406 -20.50 -0.07 7.84
C TRP A 406 -19.66 1.19 8.02
N PHE A 407 -18.62 1.37 7.21
CA PHE A 407 -17.72 2.52 7.28
C PHE A 407 -18.48 3.82 7.05
N LYS A 408 -19.30 3.87 5.99
CA LYS A 408 -20.13 5.03 5.67
C LYS A 408 -21.14 5.36 6.78
N ASP A 409 -21.81 4.36 7.34
CA ASP A 409 -22.73 4.57 8.46
C ASP A 409 -21.98 5.10 9.70
N THR A 410 -20.81 4.54 10.00
CA THR A 410 -19.98 4.89 11.16
C THR A 410 -19.49 6.33 11.08
N ILE A 411 -19.00 6.79 9.91
CA ILE A 411 -18.52 8.17 9.77
C ILE A 411 -19.68 9.17 9.78
N ASN A 412 -20.83 8.82 9.20
CA ASN A 412 -22.00 9.69 9.13
C ASN A 412 -22.69 9.86 10.48
N THR A 413 -22.63 8.85 11.36
CA THR A 413 -23.23 8.89 12.70
C THR A 413 -22.28 9.44 13.78
N SER A 414 -21.02 9.71 13.42
CA SER A 414 -19.99 10.24 14.31
C SER A 414 -20.35 11.62 14.89
N GLU A 415 -20.45 11.74 16.22
CA GLU A 415 -20.63 13.01 16.94
C GLU A 415 -19.30 13.69 17.35
N SER A 416 -18.16 13.05 17.11
CA SER A 416 -16.84 13.58 17.46
C SER A 416 -16.45 14.78 16.60
N THR A 417 -15.58 15.64 17.14
CA THR A 417 -15.05 16.80 16.40
C THR A 417 -14.34 16.37 15.12
N TRP A 418 -13.47 15.37 15.22
CA TRP A 418 -12.67 14.79 14.14
C TRP A 418 -13.07 13.34 13.92
N THR A 419 -13.27 12.99 12.66
CA THR A 419 -13.35 11.60 12.22
C THR A 419 -12.00 11.24 11.63
N VAL A 420 -11.27 10.36 12.30
CA VAL A 420 -9.94 9.90 11.88
C VAL A 420 -10.11 8.53 11.26
N TRP A 421 -9.71 8.38 9.99
CA TRP A 421 -9.72 7.11 9.30
C TRP A 421 -8.31 6.53 9.24
N GLY A 422 -8.08 5.43 9.94
CA GLY A 422 -6.84 4.65 9.85
C GLY A 422 -6.97 3.51 8.84
N ASN A 423 -6.14 3.52 7.81
CA ASN A 423 -6.04 2.45 6.82
C ASN A 423 -4.59 2.26 6.36
N SER A 424 -4.29 1.18 5.64
CA SER A 424 -2.92 0.88 5.24
C SER A 424 -2.43 1.72 4.05
N CYS A 425 -3.24 1.89 3.01
CA CYS A 425 -2.79 2.46 1.73
C CYS A 425 -2.94 3.99 1.61
N CYS A 426 -1.96 4.65 0.99
CA CYS A 426 -2.00 6.08 0.65
C CYS A 426 -3.16 6.44 -0.30
N LEU A 427 -3.92 7.49 0.04
CA LEU A 427 -4.98 8.07 -0.79
C LEU A 427 -4.48 9.14 -1.74
N SER A 428 -3.45 9.90 -1.37
CA SER A 428 -2.89 10.93 -2.23
C SER A 428 -2.35 10.31 -3.51
N GLN A 429 -2.65 10.96 -4.64
CA GLN A 429 -2.21 10.50 -5.96
C GLN A 429 -0.68 10.55 -6.03
N LEU A 430 -0.07 9.49 -6.56
CA LEU A 430 1.37 9.34 -6.73
C LEU A 430 1.69 9.09 -8.20
N ALA A 431 1.63 10.15 -8.99
CA ALA A 431 1.98 10.10 -10.40
C ALA A 431 3.24 10.91 -10.71
N ILE A 432 4.06 10.42 -11.63
CA ILE A 432 5.20 11.14 -12.20
C ILE A 432 4.85 11.58 -13.62
N ASP A 433 5.34 12.75 -14.04
CA ASP A 433 5.17 13.27 -15.39
C ASP A 433 6.53 13.48 -16.05
N LEU A 434 6.81 12.68 -17.07
CA LEU A 434 8.07 12.71 -17.81
C LEU A 434 7.95 13.47 -19.14
N THR A 435 6.77 13.99 -19.47
CA THR A 435 6.52 14.76 -20.71
C THR A 435 7.47 15.96 -20.88
N PRO A 436 7.81 16.75 -19.83
CA PRO A 436 8.74 17.88 -19.98
C PRO A 436 10.18 17.49 -20.33
N SER A 437 10.54 16.21 -20.18
CA SER A 437 11.91 15.71 -20.38
C SER A 437 12.17 15.13 -21.78
N SER A 438 11.17 15.05 -22.66
CA SER A 438 11.30 14.50 -24.03
C SER A 438 11.34 15.59 -25.10
N ASP A 439 12.39 15.61 -25.93
CA ASP A 439 12.49 16.44 -27.15
C ASP A 439 11.66 15.87 -28.33
N GLU A 440 11.12 14.65 -28.19
CA GLU A 440 10.33 13.95 -29.22
C GLU A 440 8.82 14.18 -29.02
N PRO A 441 8.04 14.40 -30.09
CA PRO A 441 6.60 14.63 -30.00
C PRO A 441 5.85 13.29 -30.00
N ILE A 442 5.82 12.57 -28.87
CA ILE A 442 4.86 11.46 -28.63
C ILE A 442 4.40 11.51 -27.17
N GLU A 443 3.07 11.52 -27.00
CA GLU A 443 2.18 11.22 -25.85
C GLU A 443 2.60 11.57 -24.40
N PRO A 444 1.65 11.93 -23.51
CA PRO A 444 2.01 12.27 -22.13
C PRO A 444 2.56 11.05 -21.37
N TRP A 445 3.85 11.09 -21.05
CA TRP A 445 4.58 10.09 -20.26
C TRP A 445 4.25 10.22 -18.77
N ARG A 446 2.97 10.11 -18.42
CA ARG A 446 2.51 10.15 -17.03
C ARG A 446 2.30 8.74 -16.51
N TYR A 447 2.86 8.45 -15.34
CA TYR A 447 2.81 7.12 -14.74
C TYR A 447 2.35 7.19 -13.30
N TYR A 448 1.44 6.30 -12.93
CA TYR A 448 1.23 5.95 -11.54
C TYR A 448 2.42 5.16 -11.02
N LEU A 449 3.01 5.59 -9.91
CA LEU A 449 4.11 4.85 -9.27
C LEU A 449 3.63 3.50 -8.75
N ARG A 450 2.42 3.45 -8.17
CA ARG A 450 1.83 2.27 -7.55
C ARG A 450 0.31 2.26 -7.74
N CYS A 451 -0.21 1.16 -8.27
CA CYS A 451 -1.63 0.83 -8.39
C CYS A 451 -2.05 -0.32 -7.43
N ASP A 452 -1.16 -0.81 -6.55
CA ASP A 452 -1.59 -1.63 -5.41
C ASP A 452 -2.43 -0.82 -4.40
N GLY A 453 -2.11 0.46 -4.23
CA GLY A 453 -2.85 1.37 -3.36
C GLY A 453 -4.11 1.96 -4.01
N TRP A 454 -4.64 3.04 -3.42
CA TRP A 454 -5.90 3.64 -3.86
C TRP A 454 -5.89 4.22 -5.29
N ASP A 455 -4.71 4.52 -5.86
CA ASP A 455 -4.58 4.89 -7.27
C ASP A 455 -5.01 3.77 -8.24
N GLY A 456 -4.98 2.49 -7.81
CA GLY A 456 -5.53 1.37 -8.57
C GLY A 456 -7.04 1.16 -8.41
N PHE A 457 -7.66 1.75 -7.39
CA PHE A 457 -9.07 1.54 -7.02
C PHE A 457 -9.84 2.86 -6.99
N ARG A 458 -9.70 3.64 -8.07
CA ARG A 458 -10.12 5.04 -8.17
C ARG A 458 -11.61 5.28 -7.90
N ALA A 459 -12.48 4.37 -8.36
CA ALA A 459 -13.92 4.50 -8.15
C ALA A 459 -14.29 4.46 -6.66
N GLU A 460 -13.82 3.45 -5.92
CA GLU A 460 -14.06 3.33 -4.48
C GLU A 460 -13.32 4.42 -3.69
N ARG A 461 -12.10 4.79 -4.10
CA ARG A 461 -11.37 5.94 -3.53
C ARG A 461 -12.21 7.22 -3.59
N ASN A 462 -12.75 7.55 -4.76
CA ASN A 462 -13.58 8.73 -4.97
C ASN A 462 -14.86 8.68 -4.13
N GLU A 463 -15.51 7.51 -4.05
CA GLU A 463 -16.71 7.29 -3.24
C GLU A 463 -16.44 7.51 -1.74
N VAL A 464 -15.29 7.03 -1.22
CA VAL A 464 -14.89 7.18 0.18
C VAL A 464 -14.48 8.62 0.50
N ILE A 465 -13.69 9.27 -0.36
CA ILE A 465 -13.32 10.68 -0.19
C ILE A 465 -14.57 11.56 -0.17
N ALA A 466 -15.53 11.33 -1.06
CA ALA A 466 -16.78 12.09 -1.10
C ALA A 466 -17.56 11.97 0.22
N ALA A 467 -17.70 10.76 0.76
CA ALA A 467 -18.42 10.53 2.02
C ALA A 467 -17.71 11.20 3.22
N LEU A 468 -16.38 11.13 3.28
CA LEU A 468 -15.61 11.79 4.33
C LEU A 468 -15.63 13.31 4.21
N ALA A 469 -15.59 13.84 2.99
CA ALA A 469 -15.69 15.29 2.74
C ALA A 469 -17.07 15.82 3.15
N GLU A 470 -18.16 15.09 2.87
CA GLU A 470 -19.51 15.44 3.33
C GLU A 470 -19.61 15.47 4.86
N ARG A 471 -18.95 14.52 5.54
CA ARG A 471 -18.87 14.49 7.00
C ARG A 471 -18.11 15.70 7.57
N GLY A 472 -17.13 16.23 6.86
CA GLY A 472 -16.26 17.32 7.33
C GLY A 472 -15.37 16.92 8.51
N ASN A 473 -14.30 17.71 8.77
CA ASN A 473 -13.29 17.41 9.79
C ASN A 473 -12.78 15.96 9.74
N ALA A 474 -12.61 15.43 8.52
CA ALA A 474 -12.13 14.09 8.28
C ALA A 474 -10.62 14.12 8.00
N VAL A 475 -9.88 13.24 8.68
CA VAL A 475 -8.44 13.07 8.49
C VAL A 475 -8.13 11.61 8.24
N ALA A 476 -7.43 11.30 7.15
CA ALA A 476 -6.86 9.97 6.93
C ALA A 476 -5.45 9.88 7.52
N ILE A 477 -5.14 8.77 8.18
CA ILE A 477 -3.78 8.38 8.56
C ILE A 477 -3.43 7.05 7.89
N THR A 478 -2.32 7.02 7.18
CA THR A 478 -1.95 5.91 6.28
C THR A 478 -0.49 5.48 6.43
N GLY A 479 -0.15 4.30 5.92
CA GLY A 479 1.17 3.67 5.98
C GLY A 479 1.59 3.13 4.61
N ASP A 480 2.18 1.92 4.57
CA ASP A 480 2.55 1.13 3.38
C ASP A 480 3.64 1.76 2.47
N LEU A 481 3.51 3.04 2.14
CA LEU A 481 4.32 3.72 1.13
C LEU A 481 5.82 3.85 1.47
N HIS A 482 6.20 3.68 2.74
CA HIS A 482 7.56 3.91 3.25
C HIS A 482 8.08 5.34 3.02
N ALA A 483 7.19 6.34 3.09
CA ALA A 483 7.51 7.75 2.95
C ALA A 483 6.59 8.60 3.85
N PHE A 484 7.04 9.79 4.25
CA PHE A 484 6.18 10.75 4.93
C PHE A 484 5.52 11.67 3.92
N LEU A 485 4.19 11.73 3.91
CA LEU A 485 3.45 12.64 3.03
C LEU A 485 2.40 13.43 3.82
N ALA A 486 2.10 14.63 3.36
CA ALA A 486 0.92 15.38 3.76
C ALA A 486 0.23 15.95 2.51
N GLY A 487 -1.09 15.80 2.44
CA GLY A 487 -1.85 16.20 1.26
C GLY A 487 -3.33 16.42 1.54
N THR A 488 -4.06 16.86 0.51
CA THR A 488 -5.51 16.99 0.55
C THR A 488 -6.19 16.15 -0.53
N PRO A 489 -6.14 14.80 -0.46
CA PRO A 489 -6.69 13.94 -1.51
C PRO A 489 -8.14 14.29 -1.78
N ALA A 490 -8.48 14.32 -3.07
CA ALA A 490 -9.73 14.84 -3.57
C ALA A 490 -10.38 13.88 -4.56
N VAL A 491 -11.69 14.02 -4.74
CA VAL A 491 -12.42 13.34 -5.82
C VAL A 491 -11.89 13.83 -7.16
N ASP A 492 -11.52 12.90 -8.04
CA ASP A 492 -10.82 13.21 -9.30
C ASP A 492 -11.60 14.22 -10.17
N THR A 493 -12.92 14.06 -10.27
CA THR A 493 -13.81 14.94 -11.06
C THR A 493 -14.33 16.15 -10.27
N ALA A 494 -14.06 16.25 -8.98
CA ALA A 494 -14.48 17.35 -8.12
C ALA A 494 -13.39 17.71 -7.09
N PRO A 495 -12.28 18.34 -7.51
CA PRO A 495 -11.08 18.55 -6.67
C PRO A 495 -11.29 19.42 -5.41
N THR A 496 -12.45 20.08 -5.29
CA THR A 496 -12.87 20.80 -4.09
C THR A 496 -13.47 19.89 -3.02
N THR A 497 -13.92 18.70 -3.40
CA THR A 497 -14.41 17.64 -2.50
C THR A 497 -13.21 16.84 -2.04
N LYS A 498 -12.68 17.19 -0.86
CA LYS A 498 -11.38 16.70 -0.39
C LYS A 498 -11.32 16.57 1.12
N ILE A 499 -10.37 15.77 1.58
CA ILE A 499 -10.03 15.57 2.99
C ILE A 499 -8.58 15.98 3.25
N VAL A 500 -8.07 15.77 4.46
CA VAL A 500 -6.64 15.87 4.77
C VAL A 500 -6.10 14.46 5.02
N GLU A 501 -4.91 14.17 4.50
CA GLU A 501 -4.21 12.91 4.74
C GLU A 501 -2.80 13.17 5.28
N PHE A 502 -2.39 12.32 6.22
CA PHE A 502 -1.01 12.20 6.68
C PHE A 502 -0.54 10.75 6.54
N VAL A 503 0.50 10.55 5.73
CA VAL A 503 1.13 9.23 5.53
C VAL A 503 2.35 9.15 6.44
N GLY A 504 2.45 8.08 7.22
CA GLY A 504 3.62 7.78 8.03
C GLY A 504 4.62 6.92 7.26
N ALA A 505 5.91 7.23 7.37
CA ALA A 505 6.95 6.36 6.81
C ALA A 505 7.09 5.05 7.61
N ALA A 506 7.89 4.15 7.04
CA ALA A 506 8.24 2.89 7.67
C ALA A 506 9.04 3.10 8.97
N ILE A 507 8.74 2.28 9.98
CA ILE A 507 9.56 2.19 11.19
C ILE A 507 10.97 1.69 10.87
N ALA A 508 11.09 0.70 9.98
CA ALA A 508 12.37 0.10 9.66
C ALA A 508 12.54 -0.44 8.24
N ALA A 509 11.47 -0.67 7.50
CA ALA A 509 11.57 -1.08 6.09
C ALA A 509 12.26 0.01 5.25
N SER A 510 12.87 -0.38 4.12
CA SER A 510 13.61 0.55 3.25
C SER A 510 12.71 1.69 2.77
N PRO A 511 13.14 2.97 2.87
CA PRO A 511 12.37 4.11 2.37
C PRO A 511 12.03 3.99 0.89
N LEU A 512 10.92 4.62 0.46
CA LEU A 512 10.43 4.60 -0.92
C LEU A 512 11.52 4.89 -1.95
N ARG A 513 12.31 5.96 -1.73
CA ARG A 513 13.38 6.35 -2.65
C ARG A 513 14.44 5.25 -2.79
N ALA A 514 14.90 4.69 -1.67
CA ALA A 514 15.92 3.64 -1.68
C ALA A 514 15.43 2.36 -2.39
N THR A 515 14.16 2.02 -2.20
CA THR A 515 13.52 0.90 -2.92
C THR A 515 13.47 1.16 -4.42
N LEU A 516 13.05 2.35 -4.84
CA LEU A 516 12.96 2.72 -6.26
C LEU A 516 14.35 2.76 -6.93
N GLU A 517 15.35 3.36 -6.29
CA GLU A 517 16.73 3.38 -6.80
C GLU A 517 17.27 1.96 -7.02
N LYS A 518 16.98 1.04 -6.10
CA LYS A 518 17.37 -0.35 -6.20
C LYS A 518 16.63 -1.10 -7.31
N GLN A 519 15.33 -0.85 -7.47
CA GLN A 519 14.55 -1.40 -8.59
C GLN A 519 15.13 -0.93 -9.93
N VAL A 520 15.41 0.37 -10.07
CA VAL A 520 16.07 0.91 -11.28
C VAL A 520 17.42 0.25 -11.51
N ALA A 521 18.27 0.16 -10.48
CA ALA A 521 19.62 -0.41 -10.60
C ALA A 521 19.64 -1.91 -10.93
N SER A 522 18.61 -2.66 -10.54
CA SER A 522 18.49 -4.10 -10.81
C SER A 522 17.76 -4.41 -12.12
N HIS A 523 17.02 -3.46 -12.69
CA HIS A 523 16.22 -3.70 -13.89
C HIS A 523 17.10 -3.80 -15.16
N PRO A 524 16.95 -4.86 -16.00
CA PRO A 524 17.78 -5.05 -17.19
C PRO A 524 17.78 -3.88 -18.18
N LEU A 525 16.64 -3.20 -18.32
CA LEU A 525 16.46 -2.08 -19.25
C LEU A 525 16.71 -0.69 -18.62
N LEU A 526 16.43 -0.52 -17.32
CA LEU A 526 16.48 0.81 -16.69
C LEU A 526 17.82 1.09 -16.02
N LYS A 527 18.59 0.04 -15.68
CA LYS A 527 19.82 0.19 -14.92
C LYS A 527 20.82 1.13 -15.56
N ASP A 528 20.83 1.25 -16.89
CA ASP A 528 21.77 2.08 -17.65
C ASP A 528 21.13 3.39 -18.18
N ASP A 529 19.84 3.59 -17.92
CA ASP A 529 19.11 4.80 -18.32
C ASP A 529 19.35 5.94 -17.30
N PRO A 530 20.01 7.05 -17.70
CA PRO A 530 20.23 8.18 -16.82
C PRO A 530 18.94 8.86 -16.36
N ILE A 531 17.87 8.85 -17.18
CA ILE A 531 16.58 9.46 -16.84
C ILE A 531 15.93 8.66 -15.71
N ALA A 532 15.86 7.34 -15.84
CA ALA A 532 15.31 6.46 -14.81
C ALA A 532 16.03 6.61 -13.46
N ARG A 533 17.38 6.70 -13.48
CA ARG A 533 18.18 6.93 -12.27
C ARG A 533 17.89 8.29 -11.62
N ASN A 534 17.75 9.34 -12.43
CA ASN A 534 17.46 10.69 -11.94
C ASN A 534 16.06 10.78 -11.33
N ILE A 535 15.05 10.19 -11.99
CA ILE A 535 13.68 10.12 -11.45
C ILE A 535 13.67 9.47 -10.06
N ALA A 536 14.42 8.38 -9.89
CA ALA A 536 14.52 7.72 -8.60
C ALA A 536 15.19 8.63 -7.55
N ALA A 537 16.32 9.26 -7.88
CA ALA A 537 17.07 10.11 -6.97
C ALA A 537 16.32 11.41 -6.57
N GLU A 538 15.55 11.98 -7.50
CA GLU A 538 14.86 13.26 -7.38
C GLU A 538 13.33 13.07 -7.21
N LEU A 539 12.89 11.89 -6.75
CA LEU A 539 11.47 11.52 -6.66
C LEU A 539 10.58 12.55 -5.95
N GLU A 540 11.12 13.18 -4.90
CA GLU A 540 10.42 14.24 -4.17
C GLU A 540 9.99 15.37 -5.10
N ASP A 541 10.91 15.85 -5.94
CA ASP A 541 10.67 16.97 -6.84
C ASP A 541 9.53 16.63 -7.81
N TYR A 542 9.55 15.45 -8.46
CA TYR A 542 8.47 15.02 -9.36
C TYR A 542 7.10 14.92 -8.67
N LEU A 543 7.07 14.55 -7.40
CA LEU A 543 5.81 14.35 -6.67
C LEU A 543 5.18 15.66 -6.20
N VAL A 544 5.98 16.65 -5.79
CA VAL A 544 5.48 17.93 -5.26
C VAL A 544 5.66 19.13 -6.19
N ASP A 545 6.20 18.93 -7.40
CA ASP A 545 6.34 19.98 -8.41
C ASP A 545 5.00 20.65 -8.73
N ARG A 546 4.96 21.97 -8.53
CA ARG A 546 3.78 22.82 -8.74
C ARG A 546 3.61 23.26 -10.19
N ASP A 547 4.69 23.31 -10.95
CA ASP A 547 4.67 23.66 -12.36
C ASP A 547 4.13 22.49 -13.20
N LEU A 548 4.46 21.24 -12.82
CA LEU A 548 3.93 20.04 -13.48
C LEU A 548 2.44 19.82 -13.20
N LYS A 549 1.96 20.21 -12.01
CA LYS A 549 0.57 20.01 -11.55
C LYS A 549 0.10 18.54 -11.63
N THR A 550 1.02 17.58 -11.64
CA THR A 550 0.74 16.15 -11.75
C THR A 550 -0.02 15.65 -10.54
N ASN A 551 0.40 16.05 -9.33
CA ASN A 551 -0.23 15.71 -8.06
C ASN A 551 -0.70 16.99 -7.33
N PRO A 552 -1.74 17.68 -7.84
CA PRO A 552 -2.13 19.01 -7.37
C PRO A 552 -2.70 19.04 -5.95
N GLN A 553 -2.81 17.89 -5.29
CA GLN A 553 -3.29 17.76 -3.92
C GLN A 553 -2.19 17.33 -2.94
N LEU A 554 -1.03 16.89 -3.44
CA LEU A 554 0.08 16.47 -2.59
C LEU A 554 0.89 17.71 -2.17
N ALA A 555 1.00 17.95 -0.87
CA ALA A 555 1.58 19.18 -0.34
C ALA A 555 3.04 19.02 0.09
N PHE A 556 3.37 17.84 0.63
CA PHE A 556 4.67 17.49 1.17
C PHE A 556 4.96 16.01 0.90
N CYS A 557 6.22 15.68 0.61
CA CYS A 557 6.71 14.32 0.48
C CYS A 557 8.14 14.24 1.00
N LYS A 558 8.45 13.27 1.86
CA LYS A 558 9.81 12.92 2.27
C LYS A 558 10.02 11.42 2.02
N PRO A 559 10.59 11.03 0.86
CA PRO A 559 10.63 9.64 0.42
C PRO A 559 11.84 8.84 0.96
N ASP A 560 12.70 9.45 1.78
CA ASP A 560 14.01 8.92 2.16
C ASP A 560 14.24 8.74 3.67
N GLY A 561 13.17 8.92 4.46
CA GLY A 561 13.22 8.82 5.92
C GLY A 561 12.43 7.64 6.46
N ASN A 562 12.85 7.15 7.63
CA ASN A 562 12.09 6.24 8.48
C ASN A 562 11.55 7.01 9.70
N GLY A 563 10.58 6.45 10.43
CA GLY A 563 10.19 7.03 11.70
C GLY A 563 8.73 6.80 12.08
N PHE A 564 8.13 7.79 12.74
CA PHE A 564 6.75 7.70 13.24
C PHE A 564 6.09 9.06 13.27
N CYS A 565 4.76 9.08 13.38
CA CYS A 565 4.00 10.31 13.53
C CYS A 565 3.33 10.39 14.91
N ILE A 566 3.20 11.60 15.46
CA ILE A 566 2.36 11.88 16.63
C ILE A 566 1.24 12.83 16.18
N ALA A 567 0.00 12.42 16.39
CA ALA A 567 -1.19 13.25 16.23
C ALA A 567 -1.68 13.80 17.58
N GLU A 568 -2.12 15.05 17.58
CA GLU A 568 -2.80 15.71 18.69
C GLU A 568 -4.07 16.39 18.18
N ALA A 569 -5.22 16.04 18.76
CA ALA A 569 -6.52 16.54 18.34
C ALA A 569 -7.27 17.17 19.50
N ASN A 570 -7.86 18.36 19.27
CA ASN A 570 -8.72 19.07 20.21
C ASN A 570 -9.97 19.63 19.51
N ALA A 571 -10.70 20.54 20.15
CA ALA A 571 -11.93 21.13 19.60
C ALA A 571 -11.74 21.94 18.30
N ASP A 572 -10.52 22.43 18.06
CA ASP A 572 -10.22 23.45 17.04
C ASP A 572 -9.26 22.94 15.95
N GLU A 573 -8.28 22.11 16.32
CA GLU A 573 -7.23 21.66 15.39
C GLU A 573 -6.84 20.18 15.57
N PHE A 574 -6.31 19.62 14.48
CA PHE A 574 -5.66 18.32 14.40
C PHE A 574 -4.23 18.54 13.92
N VAL A 575 -3.25 18.32 14.80
CA VAL A 575 -1.83 18.57 14.55
C VAL A 575 -1.09 17.24 14.42
N VAL A 576 -0.25 17.10 13.40
CA VAL A 576 0.64 15.94 13.22
C VAL A 576 2.09 16.41 13.25
N THR A 577 2.91 15.77 14.07
CA THR A 577 4.36 15.89 14.06
C THR A 577 4.96 14.61 13.51
N MET A 578 5.68 14.72 12.40
CA MET A 578 6.44 13.63 11.78
C MET A 578 7.85 13.61 12.42
N HIS A 579 8.22 12.51 13.07
CA HIS A 579 9.55 12.31 13.64
C HIS A 579 10.36 11.42 12.69
N MET A 580 11.36 12.01 12.05
CA MET A 580 12.06 11.42 10.91
C MET A 580 13.51 11.10 11.27
N LEU A 581 13.92 9.89 10.94
CA LEU A 581 15.27 9.35 11.07
C LEU A 581 15.82 9.06 9.66
N PRO A 582 17.10 9.36 9.39
CA PRO A 582 17.72 8.90 8.15
C PRO A 582 17.87 7.38 8.18
N GLU A 583 17.84 6.74 7.01
CA GLU A 583 17.99 5.29 6.87
C GLU A 583 19.25 4.75 7.58
N SER A 584 20.36 5.51 7.55
CA SER A 584 21.62 5.16 8.21
C SER A 584 21.48 5.00 9.73
N ALA A 585 20.50 5.67 10.34
CA ALA A 585 20.22 5.57 11.77
C ALA A 585 19.76 4.16 12.17
N LEU A 586 19.31 3.32 11.22
CA LEU A 586 18.75 2.01 11.48
C LEU A 586 19.77 0.87 11.39
N ALA A 587 21.04 1.18 11.07
CA ALA A 587 22.10 0.19 10.88
C ALA A 587 22.66 -0.38 12.20
N THR A 588 22.49 0.32 13.32
CA THR A 588 22.94 -0.12 14.65
C THR A 588 21.88 0.17 15.71
N PRO A 589 21.77 -0.64 16.78
CA PRO A 589 20.77 -0.39 17.82
C PRO A 589 21.15 0.82 18.66
N LEU A 590 20.19 1.72 18.88
CA LEU A 590 20.27 2.88 19.78
C LEU A 590 19.20 2.75 20.87
N TYR A 591 19.22 1.61 21.56
CA TYR A 591 18.16 1.22 22.49
C TYR A 591 18.50 1.55 23.94
N GLU A 592 19.76 1.78 24.29
CA GLU A 592 20.14 1.97 25.68
C GLU A 592 19.95 3.42 26.13
N GLU A 593 19.83 3.65 27.44
CA GLU A 593 19.68 5.00 28.00
C GLU A 593 20.86 5.91 27.64
N ALA A 594 22.06 5.33 27.53
CA ALA A 594 23.26 6.02 27.08
C ALA A 594 23.18 6.49 25.61
N ASP A 595 22.33 5.86 24.79
CA ASP A 595 22.17 6.19 23.37
C ASP A 595 21.11 7.28 23.14
N ALA A 596 20.33 7.63 24.18
CA ALA A 596 19.15 8.50 24.03
C ALA A 596 19.48 9.86 23.39
N ALA A 597 20.59 10.49 23.79
CA ALA A 597 21.03 11.76 23.21
C ALA A 597 21.44 11.59 21.74
N ALA A 598 22.17 10.52 21.40
CA ALA A 598 22.59 10.24 20.04
C ALA A 598 21.41 9.88 19.11
N LEU A 599 20.37 9.26 19.65
CA LEU A 599 19.12 9.01 18.93
C LEU A 599 18.34 10.32 18.73
N GLU A 600 18.23 11.16 19.75
CA GLU A 600 17.54 12.45 19.66
C GLU A 600 18.21 13.39 18.64
N GLU A 601 19.54 13.43 18.60
CA GLU A 601 20.31 14.21 17.61
C GLU A 601 20.07 13.78 16.15
N GLN A 602 19.61 12.55 15.91
CA GLN A 602 19.30 12.03 14.57
C GLN A 602 17.85 12.30 14.14
N ILE A 603 16.98 12.71 15.06
CA ILE A 603 15.57 12.96 14.75
C ILE A 603 15.39 14.38 14.25
N THR A 604 14.84 14.49 13.05
CA THR A 604 14.28 15.75 12.53
C THR A 604 12.77 15.72 12.65
N ILE A 605 12.14 16.90 12.72
CA ILE A 605 10.68 17.00 12.81
C ILE A 605 10.11 17.93 11.75
N GLU A 606 8.96 17.53 11.22
CA GLU A 606 8.08 18.39 10.43
C GLU A 606 6.70 18.38 11.08
N ARG A 607 6.03 19.54 11.11
CA ARG A 607 4.73 19.67 11.77
C ARG A 607 3.71 20.22 10.81
N PHE A 608 2.55 19.57 10.81
CA PHE A 608 1.41 19.93 9.99
C PHE A 608 0.17 20.05 10.86
N LYS A 609 -0.82 20.80 10.37
CA LYS A 609 -2.14 20.77 10.98
C LYS A 609 -3.26 21.00 9.98
N THR A 610 -4.45 20.57 10.39
CA THR A 610 -5.70 21.07 9.83
C THR A 610 -6.55 21.65 10.96
N VAL A 611 -7.46 22.55 10.59
CA VAL A 611 -8.33 23.27 11.53
C VAL A 611 -9.78 22.96 11.21
N LYS A 612 -10.62 22.95 12.23
CA LYS A 612 -12.04 22.74 12.09
C LYS A 612 -12.64 23.81 11.17
N THR A 613 -13.33 23.38 10.12
CA THR A 613 -13.97 24.29 9.16
C THR A 613 -15.47 24.42 9.43
N ALA A 614 -16.09 25.48 8.87
CA ALA A 614 -17.54 25.58 8.88
C ALA A 614 -18.15 24.50 7.96
N PRO A 615 -19.39 24.04 8.21
CA PRO A 615 -20.04 23.07 7.34
C PRO A 615 -20.04 23.51 5.88
N GLY A 616 -19.55 22.65 4.98
CA GLY A 616 -19.44 22.91 3.54
C GLY A 616 -18.19 23.65 3.09
N GLU A 617 -17.31 24.08 4.00
CA GLU A 617 -15.99 24.63 3.63
C GLU A 617 -14.94 23.51 3.51
N PRO A 618 -14.13 23.50 2.43
CA PRO A 618 -13.10 22.48 2.24
C PRO A 618 -12.01 22.62 3.31
N PRO A 619 -11.39 21.51 3.74
CA PRO A 619 -10.34 21.56 4.74
C PRO A 619 -9.11 22.29 4.21
N ALA A 620 -8.36 22.89 5.14
CA ALA A 620 -7.09 23.52 4.88
C ALA A 620 -5.97 22.75 5.58
N LEU A 621 -4.83 22.63 4.91
CA LEU A 621 -3.60 22.05 5.44
C LEU A 621 -2.61 23.18 5.72
N PHE A 622 -1.88 23.09 6.82
CA PHE A 622 -0.86 24.04 7.21
C PHE A 622 0.44 23.32 7.59
N GLN A 623 1.57 23.97 7.37
CA GLN A 623 2.89 23.52 7.84
C GLN A 623 3.48 24.56 8.80
N ASP A 624 4.20 24.10 9.82
CA ASP A 624 4.91 24.93 10.78
C ASP A 624 6.29 25.31 10.23
N GLU A 625 6.48 26.59 9.90
CA GLU A 625 7.77 27.13 9.51
C GLU A 625 8.35 27.96 10.66
N GLY A 626 9.14 27.30 11.52
CA GLY A 626 9.83 27.96 12.62
C GLY A 626 8.90 28.61 13.66
N GLY A 627 7.74 28.02 13.92
CA GLY A 627 6.73 28.50 14.85
C GLY A 627 5.58 29.29 14.20
N THR A 628 5.62 29.46 12.87
CA THR A 628 4.58 30.15 12.10
C THR A 628 3.86 29.17 11.20
N TRP A 629 2.53 29.09 11.32
CA TRP A 629 1.72 28.21 10.48
C TRP A 629 1.44 28.83 9.10
N GLN A 630 2.03 28.26 8.05
CA GLN A 630 1.76 28.62 6.66
C GLN A 630 0.68 27.72 6.08
N LYS A 631 -0.29 28.31 5.39
CA LYS A 631 -1.33 27.54 4.69
C LYS A 631 -0.73 26.92 3.43
N LEU A 632 -0.79 25.61 3.31
CA LEU A 632 -0.45 24.90 2.09
C LEU A 632 -1.70 24.88 1.19
N ASN A 633 -1.64 25.60 0.06
CA ASN A 633 -2.68 25.58 -0.98
C ASN A 633 -2.17 24.76 -2.17
N PRO A 634 -2.25 23.41 -2.15
CA PRO A 634 -1.65 22.60 -3.20
C PRO A 634 -2.32 22.80 -4.59
N ALA A 635 -3.56 23.33 -4.63
CA ALA A 635 -4.38 23.39 -5.85
C ALA A 635 -4.60 24.80 -6.47
N THR A 636 -4.10 25.90 -5.90
CA THR A 636 -4.54 27.26 -6.33
C THR A 636 -3.48 28.37 -6.44
N GLU A 637 -2.18 28.12 -6.26
CA GLU A 637 -1.19 29.13 -6.70
C GLU A 637 -1.04 29.05 -8.23
N GLY A 638 -1.81 29.89 -8.92
CA GLY A 638 -1.86 29.96 -10.39
C GLY A 638 -3.20 30.37 -10.99
N GLN A 639 -4.26 30.54 -10.18
CA GLN A 639 -5.47 31.25 -10.61
C GLN A 639 -5.43 32.69 -10.08
N ASP A 640 -4.72 33.57 -10.80
CA ASP A 640 -5.03 35.01 -10.75
C ASP A 640 -6.38 35.21 -11.48
N PRO A 641 -7.27 36.12 -11.02
CA PRO A 641 -8.66 36.18 -11.45
C PRO A 641 -8.91 36.56 -12.91
#